data_AF-A0A816MSL5-F1
#
_entry.id   AF-A0A816MSL5-F1
#
_cell.length_a   1.000
_cell.length_b   1.000
_cell.length_c   1.000
_cell.angle_alpha   90.00
_cell.angle_beta   90.00
_cell.angle_gamma   90.00
#
_symmetry.space_group_name_H-M   'P 1'
#
loop_
_entity.id
_entity.type
_entity.pdbx_description
1 polymer ?
#
loop_
_entity_poly.entity_id
_entity_poly.type
_entity_poly.pdbx_seq_one_letter_code
_entity_poly.pdbx_strand_id
1 'polypeptide(L)'
;MSCNKKSLLFGNKVVVILVFLLCLVHSSESLRPLFACNPANGLTRTLRFCRVNVPIHVRVQDLIGRLTLQEKIRLLVNNAAAVPRLGIGGYEWWSEALHGVSDVGPGAKFGGAFPGATSFPQVITTAASFNQSLWEEIGRVVSDEARAMYNGGVAGLTYWSPNVNILRDPRWGRGQETPGEDPVVAGKYAASYVRGLQGNGAGNRLKVAACCKHYTAYDLDNWNGVDRFHFNAKVSKQDLEDTYNVPFKSCVYEGKVASVMCSYNQVNGKPTCADENLLKNTIRGQWRLNGYIVSDCDSVDVFFNQQHYTTTPEEAAAASIKAGLDLDCGPFLAIFTEGAVKKGLLTEYDVNLALANTITVQMRLGMFDGNLGPYASLGPRDVCTLAHRHLALEAAHQGIVLLKNSGRSLPLSPRRHRTVAVIGPNSDVTETMIGNYAGKACTYTTPLQGISRYARTLHQAGCAGVACRGNQGFGAAEAAAREADATVLVMGLDQSIEAETRDRTGLLLPGYQQELVTRVAQASKGPVILVLMGGGPIDVSFAKNNPRVAAIIWAGYPGQAGGAAIANIIFGAVNPGIAYDDEDDSEGGVGGGGGPGFSGGGTGVGGGGIGGGGTGFGGGGTGVGGGGIGGGGTGVGGGGTGFSGGGTGLGGGGLGCSSGGGTGFGGGGLGGGGLGGNDPPEIVAKALECLNEKHIYRECEDAWRLTLNGDLNIPMARAEEFCEGPCFSETHLALNCIDEIVHHFRFFNRATVYNIRETLKSGCSYGPERGIFNVLEHIEDEEENGNERMKSRSGPLLGTVLFIIALLL
;
A
#
# COMPACT_ATOMS: atom_id res chain seq x y z
N MET A 1 -77.00 -8.54 -34.18
CA MET A 1 -76.81 -8.77 -35.63
C MET A 1 -75.39 -8.33 -35.95
N SER A 2 -74.42 -9.25 -36.03
CA SER A 2 -73.81 -9.82 -37.27
C SER A 2 -73.06 -8.74 -38.08
N CYS A 3 -71.79 -8.84 -38.52
CA CYS A 3 -70.92 -9.99 -38.75
C CYS A 3 -69.44 -9.53 -38.88
N ASN A 4 -68.53 -10.50 -38.75
CA ASN A 4 -67.06 -10.49 -38.87
C ASN A 4 -66.46 -9.83 -40.13
N LYS A 5 -65.21 -9.33 -40.00
CA LYS A 5 -64.06 -9.87 -40.76
C LYS A 5 -62.69 -9.45 -40.19
N LYS A 6 -62.00 -10.45 -39.64
CA LYS A 6 -60.54 -10.55 -39.48
C LYS A 6 -59.85 -10.28 -40.82
N SER A 7 -58.82 -9.43 -40.85
CA SER A 7 -57.53 -9.66 -41.53
C SER A 7 -56.72 -8.35 -41.54
N LEU A 8 -55.92 -8.05 -40.51
CA LEU A 8 -54.89 -6.99 -40.53
C LEU A 8 -54.02 -7.03 -39.25
N LEU A 9 -53.49 -8.20 -38.88
CA LEU A 9 -52.60 -8.33 -37.71
C LEU A 9 -51.39 -9.25 -37.96
N PHE A 10 -50.92 -9.32 -39.21
CA PHE A 10 -49.71 -10.08 -39.56
C PHE A 10 -48.63 -9.26 -40.30
N GLY A 11 -48.78 -7.93 -40.41
CA GLY A 11 -47.80 -7.05 -41.06
C GLY A 11 -46.78 -6.39 -40.10
N ASN A 12 -47.12 -6.19 -38.83
CA ASN A 12 -46.31 -5.37 -37.91
C ASN A 12 -45.35 -6.12 -37.00
N LYS A 13 -45.29 -7.47 -37.04
CA LYS A 13 -44.33 -8.25 -36.25
C LYS A 13 -43.07 -8.62 -37.03
N VAL A 14 -43.10 -8.62 -38.36
CA VAL A 14 -41.93 -8.95 -39.19
C VAL A 14 -40.99 -7.74 -39.35
N VAL A 15 -41.53 -6.52 -39.40
CA VAL A 15 -40.73 -5.29 -39.52
C VAL A 15 -39.97 -4.98 -38.23
N VAL A 16 -40.55 -5.26 -37.05
CA VAL A 16 -39.87 -5.05 -35.76
C VAL A 16 -38.75 -6.07 -35.51
N ILE A 17 -38.90 -7.31 -36.03
CA ILE A 17 -37.86 -8.34 -35.93
C ILE A 17 -36.72 -8.09 -36.94
N LEU A 18 -37.00 -7.55 -38.14
CA LEU A 18 -35.95 -7.17 -39.08
C LEU A 18 -35.14 -5.95 -38.63
N VAL A 19 -35.75 -4.98 -37.93
CA VAL A 19 -35.00 -3.86 -37.32
C VAL A 19 -34.15 -4.32 -36.14
N PHE A 20 -34.58 -5.33 -35.37
CA PHE A 20 -33.75 -5.95 -34.33
C PHE A 20 -32.62 -6.84 -34.88
N LEU A 21 -32.82 -7.50 -36.03
CA LEU A 21 -31.78 -8.32 -36.68
C LEU A 21 -30.77 -7.51 -37.51
N LEU A 22 -31.12 -6.29 -37.95
CA LEU A 22 -30.19 -5.34 -38.59
C LEU A 22 -29.39 -4.50 -37.56
N CYS A 23 -29.75 -4.53 -36.29
CA CYS A 23 -28.94 -4.00 -35.18
C CYS A 23 -27.96 -5.02 -34.58
N LEU A 24 -27.94 -6.27 -35.09
CA LEU A 24 -26.86 -7.24 -34.88
C LEU A 24 -25.77 -7.09 -35.94
N VAL A 25 -25.39 -5.84 -36.25
CA VAL A 25 -24.01 -5.62 -36.69
C VAL A 25 -23.20 -6.00 -35.48
N HIS A 26 -22.42 -7.08 -35.60
CA HIS A 26 -21.37 -7.34 -34.65
C HIS A 26 -20.51 -6.08 -34.62
N SER A 27 -20.72 -5.23 -33.62
CA SER A 27 -19.67 -4.40 -33.10
C SER A 27 -18.61 -5.39 -32.66
N SER A 28 -17.72 -5.78 -33.56
CA SER A 28 -16.38 -6.13 -33.15
C SER A 28 -16.00 -4.98 -32.23
N GLU A 29 -15.87 -5.24 -30.92
CA GLU A 29 -15.21 -4.32 -30.02
C GLU A 29 -13.81 -4.15 -30.62
N SER A 30 -13.69 -3.16 -31.49
CA SER A 30 -12.44 -2.67 -31.99
C SER A 30 -11.74 -2.18 -30.73
N LEU A 31 -10.82 -3.00 -30.22
CA LEU A 31 -9.87 -2.61 -29.19
C LEU A 31 -9.51 -1.14 -29.43
N ARG A 32 -9.89 -0.28 -28.49
CA ARG A 32 -9.61 1.15 -28.56
C ARG A 32 -8.12 1.29 -28.88
N PRO A 33 -7.72 2.04 -29.92
CA PRO A 33 -6.31 2.22 -30.19
C PRO A 33 -5.67 2.82 -28.92
N LEU A 34 -4.85 2.01 -28.25
CA LEU A 34 -4.29 2.29 -26.92
C LEU A 34 -3.39 3.53 -26.90
N PHE A 35 -3.01 4.03 -28.08
CA PHE A 35 -2.07 5.13 -28.26
C PHE A 35 -2.57 6.09 -29.35
N ALA A 36 -2.49 7.39 -29.07
CA ALA A 36 -2.88 8.43 -30.04
C ALA A 36 -1.89 8.54 -31.23
N CYS A 37 -0.61 8.28 -30.97
CA CYS A 37 0.47 8.38 -31.94
C CYS A 37 0.95 6.99 -32.38
N ASN A 38 0.16 6.30 -33.21
CA ASN A 38 0.60 5.06 -33.83
C ASN A 38 1.65 5.35 -34.94
N PRO A 39 2.90 4.86 -34.84
CA PRO A 39 3.92 5.10 -35.87
C PRO A 39 3.55 4.56 -37.26
N ALA A 40 2.64 3.57 -37.32
CA ALA A 40 2.12 3.02 -38.57
C ALA A 40 1.02 3.88 -39.22
N ASN A 41 0.48 4.88 -38.50
CA ASN A 41 -0.51 5.79 -39.05
C ASN A 41 0.19 6.96 -39.77
N GLY A 42 0.11 6.96 -41.11
CA GLY A 42 0.70 8.01 -41.95
C GLY A 42 0.18 9.42 -41.69
N LEU A 43 -1.02 9.57 -41.11
CA LEU A 43 -1.63 10.87 -40.78
C LEU A 43 -1.03 11.51 -39.53
N THR A 44 -0.59 10.71 -38.55
CA THR A 44 -0.12 11.22 -37.26
C THR A 44 1.39 11.11 -37.07
N ARG A 45 2.08 10.21 -37.79
CA ARG A 45 3.54 10.01 -37.68
C ARG A 45 4.36 11.28 -37.92
N THR A 46 3.88 12.19 -38.78
CA THR A 46 4.62 13.42 -39.13
C THR A 46 4.42 14.55 -38.12
N LEU A 47 3.37 14.48 -37.29
CA LEU A 47 3.00 15.50 -36.31
C LEU A 47 4.09 15.60 -35.24
N ARG A 48 4.46 16.83 -34.87
CA ARG A 48 5.59 17.08 -33.97
C ARG A 48 5.33 16.53 -32.57
N PHE A 49 4.08 16.61 -32.08
CA PHE A 49 3.71 16.01 -30.79
C PHE A 49 3.79 14.47 -30.74
N CYS A 50 3.90 13.79 -31.89
CA CYS A 50 4.11 12.33 -31.95
C CYS A 50 5.59 11.90 -32.02
N ARG A 51 6.53 12.84 -32.03
CA ARG A 51 7.97 12.52 -32.08
C ARG A 51 8.53 12.39 -30.67
N VAL A 52 8.77 11.15 -30.23
CA VAL A 52 9.18 10.84 -28.84
C VAL A 52 10.54 11.42 -28.43
N ASN A 53 11.40 11.76 -29.40
CA ASN A 53 12.68 12.43 -29.15
C ASN A 53 12.55 13.95 -28.94
N VAL A 54 11.36 14.52 -29.11
CA VAL A 54 11.09 15.93 -28.84
C VAL A 54 10.71 16.11 -27.36
N PRO A 55 11.23 17.14 -26.65
CA PRO A 55 10.87 17.37 -25.26
C PRO A 55 9.35 17.49 -25.03
N ILE A 56 8.85 16.93 -23.93
CA ILE A 56 7.41 16.86 -23.62
C ILE A 56 6.73 18.24 -23.72
N HIS A 57 7.33 19.28 -23.14
CA HIS A 57 6.74 20.63 -23.17
C HIS A 57 6.53 21.16 -24.61
N VAL A 58 7.42 20.84 -25.55
CA VAL A 58 7.28 21.21 -26.97
C VAL A 58 6.17 20.38 -27.64
N ARG A 59 6.07 19.09 -27.30
CA ARG A 59 5.00 18.20 -27.80
C ARG A 59 3.62 18.69 -27.33
N VAL A 60 3.52 19.08 -26.06
CA VAL A 60 2.30 19.65 -25.45
C VAL A 60 1.90 20.94 -26.16
N GLN A 61 2.84 21.88 -26.35
CA GLN A 61 2.58 23.13 -27.05
C GLN A 61 2.13 22.92 -28.51
N ASP A 62 2.76 22.00 -29.24
CA ASP A 62 2.36 21.67 -30.61
C ASP A 62 0.96 21.05 -30.66
N LEU A 63 0.60 20.17 -29.71
CA LEU A 63 -0.73 19.59 -29.64
C LEU A 63 -1.79 20.66 -29.33
N ILE A 64 -1.59 21.48 -28.30
CA ILE A 64 -2.54 22.54 -27.92
C ILE A 64 -2.72 23.56 -29.06
N GLY A 65 -1.65 23.93 -29.75
CA GLY A 65 -1.70 24.83 -30.90
C GLY A 65 -2.46 24.28 -32.10
N ARG A 66 -2.70 22.96 -32.15
CA ARG A 66 -3.48 22.31 -33.21
C ARG A 66 -4.95 22.14 -32.87
N LEU A 67 -5.35 22.27 -31.60
CA LEU A 67 -6.74 22.11 -31.15
C LEU A 67 -7.55 23.37 -31.44
N THR A 68 -8.81 23.21 -31.87
CA THR A 68 -9.78 24.30 -31.85
C THR A 68 -10.24 24.55 -30.42
N LEU A 69 -10.77 25.74 -30.12
CA LEU A 69 -11.31 26.05 -28.80
C LEU A 69 -12.35 25.02 -28.32
N GLN A 70 -13.18 24.50 -29.23
CA GLN A 70 -14.28 23.60 -28.91
C GLN A 70 -13.75 22.21 -28.57
N GLU A 71 -12.70 21.75 -29.25
CA GLU A 71 -12.01 20.53 -28.84
C GLU A 71 -11.28 20.73 -27.52
N LYS A 72 -10.64 21.89 -27.30
CA LYS A 72 -9.99 22.21 -26.02
C LYS A 72 -10.97 22.09 -24.85
N ILE A 73 -12.15 22.70 -24.98
CA ILE A 73 -13.20 22.68 -23.96
C ILE A 73 -13.68 21.25 -23.67
N ARG A 74 -13.79 20.40 -24.69
CA ARG A 74 -14.20 18.99 -24.53
C ARG A 74 -13.12 18.09 -23.90
N LEU A 75 -11.91 18.60 -23.71
CA LEU A 75 -10.82 17.92 -23.01
C LEU A 75 -10.65 18.38 -21.55
N LEU A 76 -11.46 19.35 -21.09
CA LEU A 76 -11.46 19.85 -19.70
C LEU A 76 -12.29 18.98 -18.73
N VAL A 77 -12.78 17.82 -19.17
CA VAL A 77 -13.69 16.96 -18.39
C VAL A 77 -13.16 15.53 -18.28
N ASN A 78 -13.61 14.79 -17.27
CA ASN A 78 -13.17 13.42 -17.03
C ASN A 78 -13.49 12.46 -18.19
N ASN A 79 -14.63 12.64 -18.87
CA ASN A 79 -15.00 11.88 -20.07
C ASN A 79 -14.54 12.61 -21.35
N ALA A 80 -13.24 12.87 -21.45
CA ALA A 80 -12.63 13.66 -22.50
C ALA A 80 -12.95 13.10 -23.90
N ALA A 81 -13.42 13.97 -24.79
CA ALA A 81 -13.84 13.58 -26.13
C ALA A 81 -12.65 13.18 -27.03
N ALA A 82 -12.92 12.34 -28.03
CA ALA A 82 -11.94 12.05 -29.07
C ALA A 82 -11.68 13.28 -29.95
N VAL A 83 -10.45 13.37 -30.49
CA VAL A 83 -10.09 14.31 -31.56
C VAL A 83 -9.58 13.51 -32.77
N PRO A 84 -10.48 12.91 -33.58
CA PRO A 84 -10.10 11.95 -34.61
C PRO A 84 -9.15 12.53 -35.67
N ARG A 85 -9.29 13.82 -36.02
CA ARG A 85 -8.41 14.49 -37.00
C ARG A 85 -6.95 14.56 -36.55
N LEU A 86 -6.68 14.41 -35.24
CA LEU A 86 -5.33 14.36 -34.66
C LEU A 86 -4.97 12.93 -34.18
N GLY A 87 -5.82 11.94 -34.44
CA GLY A 87 -5.65 10.56 -33.99
C GLY A 87 -5.78 10.35 -32.49
N ILE A 88 -6.36 11.31 -31.75
CA ILE A 88 -6.53 11.21 -30.30
C ILE A 88 -7.87 10.51 -30.02
N GLY A 89 -7.83 9.36 -29.35
CA GLY A 89 -9.02 8.72 -28.83
C GLY A 89 -9.60 9.48 -27.64
N GLY A 90 -10.90 9.37 -27.40
CA GLY A 90 -11.50 9.89 -26.15
C GLY A 90 -10.87 9.17 -24.96
N TYR A 91 -10.82 9.80 -23.78
CA TYR A 91 -10.14 9.27 -22.59
C TYR A 91 -10.99 9.47 -21.35
N GLU A 92 -11.07 8.44 -20.52
CA GLU A 92 -11.74 8.49 -19.24
C GLU A 92 -10.70 8.65 -18.13
N TRP A 93 -10.76 9.81 -17.45
CA TRP A 93 -9.83 10.17 -16.39
C TRP A 93 -10.19 9.53 -15.04
N TRP A 94 -11.47 9.20 -14.82
CA TRP A 94 -11.96 8.71 -13.55
C TRP A 94 -11.76 7.19 -13.41
N SER A 95 -10.60 6.80 -12.87
CA SER A 95 -10.38 5.45 -12.33
C SER A 95 -10.08 5.54 -10.84
N GLU A 96 -10.34 4.46 -10.09
CA GLU A 96 -10.12 4.40 -8.64
C GLU A 96 -9.17 3.24 -8.29
N ALA A 97 -8.28 3.50 -7.32
CA ALA A 97 -7.27 2.54 -6.88
C ALA A 97 -6.96 2.69 -5.39
N LEU A 98 -8.01 2.85 -4.56
CA LEU A 98 -7.84 3.19 -3.15
C LEU A 98 -7.07 2.12 -2.37
N HIS A 99 -7.38 0.84 -2.61
CA HIS A 99 -6.71 -0.31 -2.00
C HIS A 99 -6.73 -1.55 -2.92
N GLY A 100 -6.55 -1.30 -4.23
CA GLY A 100 -6.78 -2.26 -5.31
C GLY A 100 -7.44 -1.56 -6.49
N VAL A 101 -7.28 -2.08 -7.72
CA VAL A 101 -7.99 -1.52 -8.88
C VAL A 101 -9.50 -1.66 -8.65
N SER A 102 -10.25 -0.62 -8.98
CA SER A 102 -11.69 -0.53 -8.71
C SER A 102 -12.48 -0.16 -9.96
N ASP A 103 -13.70 -0.70 -10.06
CA ASP A 103 -14.71 -0.33 -11.04
C ASP A 103 -15.74 0.68 -10.47
N VAL A 104 -15.39 1.33 -9.35
CA VAL A 104 -16.02 2.60 -8.96
C VAL A 104 -15.56 3.69 -9.92
N GLY A 105 -16.53 4.26 -10.64
CA GLY A 105 -16.27 5.16 -11.77
C GLY A 105 -16.16 4.40 -13.11
N PRO A 106 -16.18 5.12 -14.24
CA PRO A 106 -16.26 4.51 -15.58
C PRO A 106 -14.90 4.07 -16.17
N GLY A 107 -13.79 4.45 -15.56
CA GLY A 107 -12.45 4.32 -16.15
C GLY A 107 -11.84 2.92 -16.14
N ALA A 108 -12.28 2.03 -15.24
CA ALA A 108 -11.83 0.64 -15.19
C ALA A 108 -13.01 -0.33 -15.14
N LYS A 109 -12.84 -1.50 -15.77
CA LYS A 109 -13.87 -2.52 -15.93
C LYS A 109 -13.29 -3.91 -15.72
N PHE A 110 -14.06 -4.76 -15.02
CA PHE A 110 -13.74 -6.18 -14.88
C PHE A 110 -14.56 -7.05 -15.84
N GLY A 111 -13.92 -8.05 -16.42
CA GLY A 111 -14.52 -9.00 -17.35
C GLY A 111 -13.48 -9.65 -18.25
N GLY A 112 -13.88 -10.68 -19.00
CA GLY A 112 -13.00 -11.37 -19.96
C GLY A 112 -11.68 -11.82 -19.32
N ALA A 113 -10.56 -11.34 -19.86
CA ALA A 113 -9.21 -11.66 -19.39
C ALA A 113 -8.86 -11.05 -18.01
N PHE A 114 -9.67 -10.12 -17.50
CA PHE A 114 -9.46 -9.44 -16.21
C PHE A 114 -10.71 -9.58 -15.32
N PRO A 115 -11.02 -10.77 -14.80
CA PRO A 115 -12.24 -11.02 -14.02
C PRO A 115 -12.24 -10.33 -12.64
N GLY A 116 -11.07 -9.95 -12.14
CA GLY A 116 -10.87 -9.27 -10.87
C GLY A 116 -9.44 -8.75 -10.74
N ALA A 117 -9.17 -8.05 -9.64
CA ALA A 117 -7.86 -7.53 -9.23
C ALA A 117 -7.64 -7.82 -7.73
N THR A 118 -6.40 -7.68 -7.27
CA THR A 118 -6.06 -7.91 -5.87
C THR A 118 -6.69 -6.83 -5.00
N SER A 119 -7.51 -7.24 -4.02
CA SER A 119 -8.13 -6.35 -3.04
C SER A 119 -7.42 -6.45 -1.70
N PHE A 120 -6.66 -5.39 -1.40
CA PHE A 120 -5.93 -5.21 -0.15
C PHE A 120 -6.89 -4.81 0.99
N PRO A 121 -6.45 -4.86 2.25
CA PRO A 121 -7.17 -4.22 3.33
C PRO A 121 -7.45 -2.74 3.01
N GLN A 122 -8.54 -2.21 3.56
CA GLN A 122 -8.86 -0.80 3.42
C GLN A 122 -7.75 0.06 4.03
N VAL A 123 -7.57 1.29 3.53
CA VAL A 123 -6.46 2.20 3.88
C VAL A 123 -6.22 2.30 5.38
N ILE A 124 -7.26 2.51 6.19
CA ILE A 124 -7.13 2.62 7.65
C ILE A 124 -6.52 1.36 8.30
N THR A 125 -6.78 0.19 7.73
CA THR A 125 -6.26 -1.10 8.21
C THR A 125 -4.80 -1.25 7.82
N THR A 126 -4.45 -0.92 6.58
CA THR A 126 -3.07 -0.94 6.12
C THR A 126 -2.22 0.12 6.83
N ALA A 127 -2.76 1.30 7.13
CA ALA A 127 -2.05 2.34 7.87
C ALA A 127 -1.71 1.92 9.30
N ALA A 128 -2.51 1.04 9.91
CA ALA A 128 -2.25 0.51 11.25
C ALA A 128 -1.03 -0.43 11.31
N SER A 129 -0.42 -0.80 10.17
CA SER A 129 0.87 -1.49 10.14
C SER A 129 2.06 -0.59 10.50
N PHE A 130 1.92 0.73 10.36
CA PHE A 130 3.02 1.70 10.46
C PHE A 130 4.24 1.36 9.56
N ASN A 131 4.02 0.59 8.49
CA ASN A 131 5.07 0.10 7.59
C ASN A 131 5.04 0.83 6.24
N GLN A 132 5.91 1.83 6.07
CA GLN A 132 6.01 2.62 4.83
C GLN A 132 6.39 1.78 3.60
N SER A 133 7.27 0.79 3.78
CA SER A 133 7.68 -0.10 2.69
C SER A 133 6.51 -0.93 2.19
N LEU A 134 5.67 -1.45 3.11
CA LEU A 134 4.43 -2.14 2.76
C LEU A 134 3.47 -1.21 2.00
N TRP A 135 3.31 0.04 2.41
CA TRP A 135 2.41 0.99 1.73
C TRP A 135 2.86 1.28 0.29
N GLU A 136 4.17 1.46 0.08
CA GLU A 136 4.75 1.64 -1.25
C GLU A 136 4.59 0.39 -2.12
N GLU A 137 4.82 -0.79 -1.53
CA GLU A 137 4.72 -2.08 -2.21
C GLU A 137 3.28 -2.41 -2.64
N ILE A 138 2.28 -2.08 -1.81
CA ILE A 138 0.87 -2.18 -2.21
C ILE A 138 0.60 -1.26 -3.41
N GLY A 139 1.04 0.00 -3.37
CA GLY A 139 0.90 0.91 -4.52
C GLY A 139 1.59 0.38 -5.79
N ARG A 140 2.74 -0.29 -5.64
CA ARG A 140 3.46 -0.92 -6.76
C ARG A 140 2.67 -2.05 -7.40
N VAL A 141 2.09 -2.95 -6.59
CA VAL A 141 1.23 -4.04 -7.07
C VAL A 141 -0.02 -3.49 -7.73
N VAL A 142 -0.70 -2.53 -7.10
CA VAL A 142 -1.91 -1.92 -7.67
C VAL A 142 -1.62 -1.27 -9.02
N SER A 143 -0.47 -0.60 -9.18
CA SER A 143 -0.07 -0.03 -10.46
C SER A 143 0.37 -1.05 -11.51
N ASP A 144 0.93 -2.20 -11.11
CA ASP A 144 1.19 -3.32 -12.04
C ASP A 144 -0.12 -3.83 -12.64
N GLU A 145 -1.11 -4.09 -11.78
CA GLU A 145 -2.41 -4.61 -12.21
C GLU A 145 -3.20 -3.58 -13.03
N ALA A 146 -3.22 -2.33 -12.59
CA ALA A 146 -3.80 -1.21 -13.33
C ALA A 146 -3.23 -1.09 -14.74
N ARG A 147 -1.90 -1.16 -14.86
CA ARG A 147 -1.21 -1.03 -16.15
C ARG A 147 -1.45 -2.26 -17.04
N ALA A 148 -1.48 -3.46 -16.47
CA ALA A 148 -1.88 -4.67 -17.18
C ALA A 148 -3.30 -4.56 -17.76
N MET A 149 -4.24 -4.05 -16.96
CA MET A 149 -5.62 -3.79 -17.39
C MET A 149 -5.72 -2.71 -18.46
N TYR A 150 -4.92 -1.64 -18.37
CA TYR A 150 -4.83 -0.62 -19.43
C TYR A 150 -4.33 -1.21 -20.74
N ASN A 151 -3.25 -2.00 -20.70
CA ASN A 151 -2.70 -2.67 -21.88
C ASN A 151 -3.73 -3.66 -22.49
N GLY A 152 -4.59 -4.23 -21.65
CA GLY A 152 -5.73 -5.04 -22.07
C GLY A 152 -6.95 -4.26 -22.57
N GLY A 153 -6.92 -2.93 -22.53
CA GLY A 153 -7.99 -2.05 -23.01
C GLY A 153 -9.19 -1.89 -22.07
N VAL A 154 -9.07 -2.32 -20.80
CA VAL A 154 -10.18 -2.32 -19.83
C VAL A 154 -10.00 -1.35 -18.65
N ALA A 155 -8.93 -0.55 -18.65
CA ALA A 155 -8.70 0.50 -17.65
C ALA A 155 -8.12 1.80 -18.25
N GLY A 156 -8.17 2.89 -17.49
CA GLY A 156 -7.41 4.12 -17.69
C GLY A 156 -6.03 4.08 -17.02
N LEU A 157 -5.35 5.22 -16.95
CA LEU A 157 -4.02 5.35 -16.32
C LEU A 157 -3.94 6.44 -15.26
N THR A 158 -5.07 7.04 -14.92
CA THR A 158 -5.21 8.12 -13.95
C THR A 158 -6.14 7.62 -12.86
N TYR A 159 -5.62 7.56 -11.65
CA TYR A 159 -6.29 6.97 -10.51
C TYR A 159 -6.46 8.01 -9.42
N TRP A 160 -7.71 8.22 -9.00
CA TRP A 160 -8.05 9.23 -7.99
C TRP A 160 -7.83 8.71 -6.58
N SER A 161 -6.58 8.35 -6.30
CA SER A 161 -6.14 7.76 -5.04
C SER A 161 -4.69 8.17 -4.76
N PRO A 162 -4.27 8.31 -3.48
CA PRO A 162 -5.00 7.95 -2.26
C PRO A 162 -5.92 9.05 -1.70
N ASN A 163 -6.88 8.66 -0.84
CA ASN A 163 -7.52 9.58 0.09
C ASN A 163 -6.59 9.79 1.30
N VAL A 164 -6.21 11.04 1.55
CA VAL A 164 -5.20 11.42 2.56
C VAL A 164 -5.75 12.45 3.55
N ASN A 165 -7.06 12.64 3.57
CA ASN A 165 -7.71 13.50 4.53
C ASN A 165 -7.49 12.99 5.97
N ILE A 166 -7.55 13.91 6.92
CA ILE A 166 -7.42 13.59 8.34
C ILE A 166 -8.76 13.07 8.86
N LEU A 167 -8.76 11.91 9.51
CA LEU A 167 -9.94 11.39 10.24
C LEU A 167 -10.17 12.19 11.53
N ARG A 168 -10.56 13.45 11.41
CA ARG A 168 -10.71 14.37 12.54
C ARG A 168 -11.96 14.07 13.36
N ASP A 169 -13.07 13.77 12.70
CA ASP A 169 -14.30 13.35 13.36
C ASP A 169 -14.47 11.83 13.25
N PRO A 170 -14.49 11.08 14.36
CA PRO A 170 -14.57 9.63 14.31
C PRO A 170 -15.85 9.12 13.66
N ARG A 171 -16.89 9.96 13.50
CA ARG A 171 -18.16 9.56 12.88
C ARG A 171 -18.13 9.60 11.36
N TRP A 172 -17.11 10.21 10.75
CA TRP A 172 -17.04 10.38 9.31
C TRP A 172 -17.10 9.03 8.58
N GLY A 173 -18.09 8.87 7.68
CA GLY A 173 -18.36 7.62 6.98
C GLY A 173 -17.25 7.17 6.04
N ARG A 174 -16.43 8.11 5.56
CA ARG A 174 -15.27 7.86 4.71
C ARG A 174 -13.96 7.82 5.48
N GLY A 175 -13.99 7.89 6.81
CA GLY A 175 -12.80 7.73 7.64
C GLY A 175 -12.07 6.40 7.41
N GLN A 176 -12.80 5.37 6.96
CA GLN A 176 -12.21 4.11 6.53
C GLN A 176 -11.19 4.28 5.39
N GLU A 177 -11.39 5.24 4.50
CA GLU A 177 -10.55 5.49 3.32
C GLU A 177 -9.23 6.19 3.64
N THR A 178 -9.02 6.62 4.89
CA THR A 178 -7.88 7.46 5.26
C THR A 178 -6.85 6.72 6.09
N PRO A 179 -5.59 7.18 6.12
CA PRO A 179 -4.55 6.65 6.98
C PRO A 179 -4.67 7.06 8.45
N GLY A 180 -5.87 7.46 8.91
CA GLY A 180 -6.16 7.83 10.29
C GLY A 180 -6.17 9.34 10.56
N GLU A 181 -5.99 9.70 11.83
CA GLU A 181 -6.13 11.08 12.32
C GLU A 181 -4.80 11.84 12.47
N ASP A 182 -3.66 11.15 12.37
CA ASP A 182 -2.36 11.78 12.55
C ASP A 182 -1.83 12.36 11.22
N PRO A 183 -1.52 13.67 11.15
CA PRO A 183 -1.02 14.29 9.93
C PRO A 183 0.31 13.75 9.42
N VAL A 184 1.19 13.26 10.29
CA VAL A 184 2.52 12.74 9.91
C VAL A 184 2.37 11.36 9.27
N VAL A 185 1.61 10.45 9.91
CA VAL A 185 1.27 9.14 9.36
C VAL A 185 0.56 9.30 8.02
N ALA A 186 -0.41 10.23 7.94
CA ALA A 186 -1.11 10.51 6.70
C ALA A 186 -0.17 11.01 5.59
N GLY A 187 0.77 11.90 5.91
CA GLY A 187 1.78 12.38 4.97
C GLY A 187 2.75 11.29 4.50
N LYS A 188 3.19 10.40 5.39
CA LYS A 188 4.07 9.27 5.05
C LYS A 188 3.36 8.19 4.23
N TYR A 189 2.11 7.90 4.55
CA TYR A 189 1.26 7.04 3.73
C TYR A 189 1.09 7.63 2.32
N ALA A 190 0.71 8.92 2.24
CA ALA A 190 0.51 9.61 0.98
C ALA A 190 1.75 9.53 0.07
N ALA A 191 2.92 9.88 0.60
CA ALA A 191 4.16 9.85 -0.17
C ALA A 191 4.53 8.44 -0.65
N SER A 192 4.40 7.43 0.22
CA SER A 192 4.79 6.05 -0.07
C SER A 192 3.85 5.40 -1.09
N TYR A 193 2.53 5.51 -0.90
CA TYR A 193 1.55 4.96 -1.82
C TYR A 193 1.64 5.61 -3.20
N VAL A 194 1.85 6.94 -3.26
CA VAL A 194 2.03 7.67 -4.53
C VAL A 194 3.29 7.21 -5.25
N ARG A 195 4.43 7.02 -4.55
CA ARG A 195 5.64 6.47 -5.19
C ARG A 195 5.39 5.08 -5.77
N GLY A 196 4.71 4.22 -5.03
CA GLY A 196 4.30 2.89 -5.48
C GLY A 196 3.46 2.93 -6.75
N LEU A 197 2.42 3.78 -6.77
CA LEU A 197 1.54 3.91 -7.94
C LEU A 197 2.27 4.49 -9.16
N GLN A 198 3.03 5.55 -8.96
CA GLN A 198 3.66 6.26 -10.07
C GLN A 198 4.90 5.57 -10.62
N GLY A 199 5.55 4.73 -9.82
CA GLY A 199 6.81 4.09 -10.14
C GLY A 199 7.97 5.09 -10.27
N ASN A 200 9.15 4.55 -10.57
CA ASN A 200 10.41 5.28 -10.67
C ASN A 200 10.96 5.34 -12.12
N GLY A 201 10.06 5.46 -13.10
CA GLY A 201 10.41 5.44 -14.52
C GLY A 201 11.45 6.51 -14.90
N ALA A 202 12.47 6.11 -15.66
CA ALA A 202 13.50 7.03 -16.15
C ALA A 202 12.89 8.21 -16.94
N GLY A 203 13.48 9.40 -16.78
CA GLY A 203 13.06 10.59 -17.53
C GLY A 203 11.69 11.16 -17.13
N ASN A 204 11.29 11.02 -15.86
CA ASN A 204 10.01 11.52 -15.31
C ASN A 204 8.77 10.80 -15.89
N ARG A 205 8.94 9.53 -16.30
CA ARG A 205 7.88 8.69 -16.85
C ARG A 205 7.04 8.08 -15.73
N LEU A 206 5.73 8.03 -15.93
CA LEU A 206 4.77 7.54 -14.94
C LEU A 206 4.28 6.14 -15.31
N LYS A 207 4.17 5.25 -14.31
CA LYS A 207 3.51 3.94 -14.44
C LYS A 207 2.00 4.09 -14.40
N VAL A 208 1.44 4.73 -13.39
CA VAL A 208 0.11 5.35 -13.46
C VAL A 208 0.19 6.73 -12.83
N ALA A 209 -0.82 7.57 -13.01
CA ALA A 209 -0.89 8.89 -12.38
C ALA A 209 -1.77 8.78 -11.13
N ALA A 210 -1.18 9.06 -9.96
CA ALA A 210 -1.89 9.12 -8.70
C ALA A 210 -2.51 10.51 -8.48
N CYS A 211 -3.47 10.60 -7.57
CA CYS A 211 -4.14 11.85 -7.19
C CYS A 211 -4.45 11.86 -5.69
N CYS A 212 -3.83 12.76 -4.93
CA CYS A 212 -4.18 12.92 -3.53
C CYS A 212 -5.48 13.70 -3.38
N LYS A 213 -6.43 13.13 -2.63
CA LYS A 213 -7.76 13.71 -2.40
C LYS A 213 -8.13 13.71 -0.92
N HIS A 214 -9.00 14.61 -0.46
CA HIS A 214 -9.70 15.70 -1.15
C HIS A 214 -9.26 17.04 -0.54
N TYR A 215 -8.63 17.89 -1.34
CA TYR A 215 -7.99 19.13 -0.89
C TYR A 215 -9.02 20.26 -0.76
N THR A 216 -9.29 20.78 0.43
CA THR A 216 -8.74 20.44 1.75
C THR A 216 -9.80 20.58 2.84
N ALA A 217 -9.46 20.12 4.05
CA ALA A 217 -10.35 20.13 5.21
C ALA A 217 -11.75 19.54 4.92
N TYR A 218 -11.75 18.46 4.14
CA TYR A 218 -12.92 17.62 3.88
C TYR A 218 -12.84 16.39 4.78
N ASP A 219 -13.73 16.33 5.77
CA ASP A 219 -13.79 15.28 6.79
C ASP A 219 -15.22 15.01 7.30
N LEU A 220 -16.22 15.33 6.47
CA LEU A 220 -17.65 15.20 6.79
C LEU A 220 -18.47 14.95 5.52
N ASP A 221 -19.35 13.95 5.54
CA ASP A 221 -20.24 13.64 4.42
C ASP A 221 -21.68 14.07 4.63
N ASN A 222 -22.25 13.75 5.79
CA ASN A 222 -23.63 14.03 6.14
C ASN A 222 -23.87 13.84 7.65
N TRP A 223 -23.60 14.87 8.43
CA TRP A 223 -23.77 14.84 9.87
C TRP A 223 -24.62 16.02 10.38
N ASN A 224 -25.62 15.70 11.20
CA ASN A 224 -26.46 16.67 11.91
C ASN A 224 -27.09 17.75 11.01
N GLY A 225 -27.61 17.35 9.85
CA GLY A 225 -28.28 18.26 8.90
C GLY A 225 -27.32 19.09 8.04
N VAL A 226 -26.01 18.83 8.12
CA VAL A 226 -25.00 19.40 7.24
C VAL A 226 -24.46 18.28 6.35
N ASP A 227 -24.67 18.41 5.05
CA ASP A 227 -24.04 17.54 4.06
C ASP A 227 -22.73 18.15 3.53
N ARG A 228 -21.93 17.33 2.85
CA ARG A 228 -20.64 17.71 2.24
C ARG A 228 -20.73 18.87 1.25
N PHE A 229 -21.86 19.04 0.59
CA PHE A 229 -22.05 20.10 -0.41
C PHE A 229 -22.29 21.45 0.26
N HIS A 230 -22.83 21.47 1.48
CA HIS A 230 -23.05 22.69 2.27
C HIS A 230 -22.05 22.86 3.42
N PHE A 231 -21.16 21.88 3.63
CA PHE A 231 -20.16 21.93 4.68
C PHE A 231 -19.19 23.10 4.47
N ASN A 232 -19.03 23.94 5.49
CA ASN A 232 -18.12 25.08 5.50
C ASN A 232 -17.16 24.96 6.68
N ALA A 233 -16.02 24.34 6.42
CA ALA A 233 -14.97 24.13 7.40
C ALA A 233 -14.42 25.49 7.87
N LYS A 234 -14.51 25.75 9.18
CA LYS A 234 -13.93 26.94 9.82
C LYS A 234 -12.57 26.54 10.39
N VAL A 235 -11.51 26.87 9.68
CA VAL A 235 -10.16 26.39 9.96
C VAL A 235 -9.23 27.57 10.15
N SER A 236 -8.50 27.60 11.26
CA SER A 236 -7.47 28.62 11.48
C SER A 236 -6.32 28.45 10.47
N LYS A 237 -5.55 29.51 10.19
CA LYS A 237 -4.36 29.37 9.33
C LYS A 237 -3.35 28.38 9.90
N GLN A 238 -3.26 28.31 11.23
CA GLN A 238 -2.37 27.39 11.91
C GLN A 238 -2.83 25.94 11.70
N ASP A 239 -4.09 25.61 12.00
CA ASP A 239 -4.59 24.23 11.82
C ASP A 239 -4.54 23.79 10.35
N LEU A 240 -4.72 24.73 9.42
CA LEU A 240 -4.58 24.44 8.01
C LEU A 240 -3.17 23.95 7.68
N GLU A 241 -2.12 24.60 8.19
CA GLU A 241 -0.72 24.24 7.93
C GLU A 241 -0.19 23.09 8.81
N ASP A 242 -0.61 23.02 10.07
CA ASP A 242 -0.13 22.04 11.06
C ASP A 242 -0.86 20.68 10.94
N THR A 243 -2.07 20.67 10.35
CA THR A 243 -2.92 19.47 10.29
C THR A 243 -3.38 19.14 8.87
N TYR A 244 -4.25 19.96 8.27
CA TYR A 244 -4.96 19.57 7.04
C TYR A 244 -4.09 19.56 5.79
N ASN A 245 -3.12 20.49 5.67
CA ASN A 245 -2.25 20.60 4.51
C ASN A 245 -1.04 19.66 4.56
N VAL A 246 -0.64 19.18 5.74
CA VAL A 246 0.52 18.29 5.91
C VAL A 246 0.50 17.10 4.95
N PRO A 247 -0.57 16.28 4.87
CA PRO A 247 -0.58 15.14 3.97
C PRO A 247 -0.49 15.52 2.49
N PHE A 248 -1.17 16.59 2.06
CA PHE A 248 -1.11 17.06 0.68
C PHE A 248 0.26 17.65 0.33
N LYS A 249 0.89 18.37 1.26
CA LYS A 249 2.24 18.90 1.12
C LYS A 249 3.24 17.76 0.93
N SER A 250 3.22 16.73 1.77
CA SER A 250 4.07 15.54 1.60
C SER A 250 3.74 14.79 0.31
N CYS A 251 2.47 14.68 -0.07
CA CYS A 251 2.06 14.07 -1.33
C CYS A 251 2.68 14.77 -2.56
N VAL A 252 2.71 16.10 -2.57
CA VAL A 252 3.31 16.88 -3.67
C VAL A 252 4.84 16.89 -3.59
N TYR A 253 5.42 17.18 -2.43
CA TYR A 253 6.88 17.34 -2.30
C TYR A 253 7.64 16.01 -2.24
N GLU A 254 7.19 15.06 -1.42
CA GLU A 254 7.88 13.78 -1.21
C GLU A 254 7.37 12.71 -2.17
N GLY A 255 6.05 12.63 -2.37
CA GLY A 255 5.42 11.67 -3.29
C GLY A 255 5.55 12.05 -4.77
N LYS A 256 5.76 13.34 -5.09
CA LYS A 256 5.78 13.88 -6.47
C LYS A 256 4.51 13.53 -7.24
N VAL A 257 3.36 13.59 -6.58
CA VAL A 257 2.06 13.22 -7.16
C VAL A 257 1.76 13.96 -8.47
N ALA A 258 1.12 13.27 -9.40
CA ALA A 258 0.72 13.79 -10.71
C ALA A 258 -0.59 14.57 -10.66
N SER A 259 -1.36 14.45 -9.58
CA SER A 259 -2.60 15.19 -9.41
C SER A 259 -2.98 15.44 -7.95
N VAL A 260 -3.78 16.48 -7.73
CA VAL A 260 -4.47 16.76 -6.47
C VAL A 260 -5.93 17.06 -6.80
N MET A 261 -6.87 16.49 -6.04
CA MET A 261 -8.30 16.72 -6.22
C MET A 261 -8.80 17.78 -5.24
N CYS A 262 -9.48 18.81 -5.71
CA CYS A 262 -10.18 19.76 -4.83
C CYS A 262 -11.54 19.19 -4.39
N SER A 263 -11.93 19.47 -3.14
CA SER A 263 -13.11 18.90 -2.47
C SER A 263 -14.43 19.64 -2.74
N TYR A 264 -15.56 19.05 -2.34
CA TYR A 264 -16.88 19.72 -2.42
C TYR A 264 -17.02 20.94 -1.50
N ASN A 265 -16.48 20.84 -0.29
CA ASN A 265 -16.81 21.75 0.81
C ASN A 265 -16.25 23.16 0.58
N GLN A 266 -16.69 24.07 1.44
CA GLN A 266 -16.05 25.37 1.60
C GLN A 266 -15.02 25.32 2.72
N VAL A 267 -13.96 26.12 2.59
CA VAL A 267 -13.04 26.45 3.69
C VAL A 267 -13.13 27.96 3.92
N ASN A 268 -13.50 28.35 5.14
CA ASN A 268 -13.65 29.75 5.54
C ASN A 268 -14.53 30.57 4.57
N GLY A 269 -15.59 29.95 4.03
CA GLY A 269 -16.56 30.58 3.13
C GLY A 269 -16.23 30.58 1.65
N LYS A 270 -15.17 29.88 1.21
CA LYS A 270 -14.84 29.74 -0.21
C LYS A 270 -14.85 28.27 -0.64
N PRO A 271 -15.48 27.91 -1.77
CA PRO A 271 -15.37 26.56 -2.34
C PRO A 271 -13.92 26.27 -2.69
N THR A 272 -13.42 25.08 -2.34
CA THR A 272 -11.99 24.76 -2.52
C THR A 272 -11.60 24.73 -4.01
N CYS A 273 -12.49 24.26 -4.89
CA CYS A 273 -12.30 24.27 -6.33
C CYS A 273 -12.36 25.67 -6.99
N ALA A 274 -12.67 26.73 -6.24
CA ALA A 274 -12.73 28.11 -6.71
C ALA A 274 -11.82 29.08 -5.90
N ASP A 275 -10.96 28.55 -5.02
CA ASP A 275 -10.05 29.37 -4.21
C ASP A 275 -8.63 29.43 -4.80
N GLU A 276 -8.29 30.58 -5.39
CA GLU A 276 -6.96 30.87 -5.96
C GLU A 276 -5.83 30.72 -4.93
N ASN A 277 -6.10 30.99 -3.65
CA ASN A 277 -5.08 30.83 -2.61
C ASN A 277 -4.72 29.36 -2.40
N LEU A 278 -5.72 28.48 -2.43
CA LEU A 278 -5.52 27.05 -2.24
C LEU A 278 -4.88 26.40 -3.47
N LEU A 279 -5.45 26.65 -4.66
CA LEU A 279 -5.04 25.93 -5.87
C LEU A 279 -3.78 26.53 -6.52
N LYS A 280 -3.88 27.76 -7.02
CA LYS A 280 -2.77 28.42 -7.73
C LYS A 280 -1.64 28.85 -6.80
N ASN A 281 -1.93 29.44 -5.65
CA ASN A 281 -0.87 29.97 -4.79
C ASN A 281 -0.21 28.87 -3.96
N THR A 282 -0.98 28.00 -3.30
CA THR A 282 -0.42 26.94 -2.45
C THR A 282 0.02 25.71 -3.25
N ILE A 283 -0.90 24.94 -3.86
CA ILE A 283 -0.53 23.68 -4.54
C ILE A 283 0.46 23.94 -5.70
N ARG A 284 0.15 24.90 -6.58
CA ARG A 284 1.00 25.17 -7.75
C ARG A 284 2.20 26.05 -7.41
N GLY A 285 1.96 27.14 -6.71
CA GLY A 285 2.96 28.18 -6.43
C GLY A 285 3.98 27.75 -5.40
N GLN A 286 3.53 27.42 -4.20
CA GLN A 286 4.41 27.04 -3.10
C GLN A 286 4.90 25.60 -3.26
N TRP A 287 4.00 24.64 -3.42
CA TRP A 287 4.35 23.21 -3.43
C TRP A 287 4.88 22.71 -4.76
N ARG A 288 4.76 23.52 -5.82
CA ARG A 288 5.31 23.22 -7.16
C ARG A 288 4.78 21.91 -7.74
N LEU A 289 3.48 21.66 -7.63
CA LEU A 289 2.84 20.50 -8.26
C LEU A 289 3.23 20.41 -9.75
N ASN A 290 3.83 19.27 -10.13
CA ASN A 290 4.18 18.93 -11.50
C ASN A 290 3.15 17.95 -12.06
N GLY A 291 1.93 18.46 -12.26
CA GLY A 291 0.74 17.64 -12.47
C GLY A 291 -0.49 18.49 -12.76
N TYR A 292 -1.69 17.93 -12.62
CA TYR A 292 -2.97 18.63 -12.84
C TYR A 292 -3.85 18.65 -11.59
N ILE A 293 -4.69 19.67 -11.42
CA ILE A 293 -5.71 19.75 -10.37
C ILE A 293 -7.06 19.35 -10.96
N VAL A 294 -7.77 18.44 -10.27
CA VAL A 294 -9.09 17.95 -10.69
C VAL A 294 -10.16 18.28 -9.67
N SER A 295 -11.41 18.44 -10.07
CA SER A 295 -12.55 18.56 -9.15
C SER A 295 -13.02 17.18 -8.67
N ASP A 296 -13.58 17.13 -7.47
CA ASP A 296 -14.46 16.02 -7.08
C ASP A 296 -15.73 16.01 -7.98
N CYS A 297 -16.49 14.92 -7.97
CA CYS A 297 -17.56 14.62 -8.95
C CYS A 297 -19.00 14.96 -8.48
N ASP A 298 -19.55 16.15 -8.66
CA ASP A 298 -19.18 17.25 -9.56
C ASP A 298 -19.10 18.56 -8.76
N SER A 299 -17.91 18.90 -8.25
CA SER A 299 -17.73 20.00 -7.32
C SER A 299 -17.92 21.36 -7.96
N VAL A 300 -17.72 21.49 -9.27
CA VAL A 300 -17.93 22.76 -9.98
C VAL A 300 -19.44 23.05 -10.08
N ASP A 301 -20.22 22.03 -10.43
CA ASP A 301 -21.68 22.12 -10.40
C ASP A 301 -22.19 22.41 -8.98
N VAL A 302 -21.66 21.70 -7.97
CA VAL A 302 -22.07 21.86 -6.57
C VAL A 302 -21.89 23.30 -6.08
N PHE A 303 -20.73 23.92 -6.30
CA PHE A 303 -20.53 25.26 -5.76
C PHE A 303 -21.40 26.32 -6.47
N PHE A 304 -21.85 26.05 -7.69
CA PHE A 304 -22.78 26.90 -8.41
C PHE A 304 -24.24 26.64 -7.98
N ASN A 305 -24.72 25.41 -8.16
CA ASN A 305 -26.14 25.06 -8.01
C ASN A 305 -26.58 24.90 -6.54
N GLN A 306 -25.69 24.46 -5.66
CA GLN A 306 -26.04 24.17 -4.26
C GLN A 306 -25.51 25.24 -3.31
N GLN A 307 -24.26 25.69 -3.51
CA GLN A 307 -23.66 26.72 -2.65
C GLN A 307 -23.91 28.15 -3.11
N HIS A 308 -24.42 28.35 -4.34
CA HIS A 308 -24.71 29.66 -4.92
C HIS A 308 -23.54 30.64 -4.85
N TYR A 309 -22.31 30.15 -5.05
CA TYR A 309 -21.10 30.95 -4.90
C TYR A 309 -20.91 32.00 -6.02
N THR A 310 -21.44 31.72 -7.21
CA THR A 310 -21.40 32.62 -8.37
C THR A 310 -22.80 32.87 -8.92
N THR A 311 -22.97 33.95 -9.70
CA THR A 311 -24.30 34.37 -10.18
C THR A 311 -24.70 33.62 -11.44
N THR A 312 -23.73 33.29 -12.30
CA THR A 312 -23.96 32.59 -13.57
C THR A 312 -23.05 31.37 -13.71
N PRO A 313 -23.46 30.34 -14.46
CA PRO A 313 -22.63 29.16 -14.62
C PRO A 313 -21.33 29.47 -15.40
N GLU A 314 -21.31 30.48 -16.27
CA GLU A 314 -20.06 30.93 -16.90
C GLU A 314 -19.09 31.61 -15.93
N GLU A 315 -19.60 32.31 -14.89
CA GLU A 315 -18.77 32.81 -13.80
C GLU A 315 -18.18 31.66 -12.97
N ALA A 316 -18.94 30.58 -12.75
CA ALA A 316 -18.42 29.38 -12.08
C ALA A 316 -17.28 28.71 -12.87
N ALA A 317 -17.47 28.52 -14.17
CA ALA A 317 -16.44 27.98 -15.06
C ALA A 317 -15.19 28.89 -15.07
N ALA A 318 -15.39 30.21 -15.11
CA ALA A 318 -14.30 31.17 -15.06
C ALA A 318 -13.56 31.18 -13.71
N ALA A 319 -14.29 31.14 -12.60
CA ALA A 319 -13.74 31.16 -11.25
C ALA A 319 -12.88 29.93 -10.98
N SER A 320 -13.35 28.74 -11.36
CA SER A 320 -12.62 27.49 -11.16
C SER A 320 -11.33 27.42 -11.99
N ILE A 321 -11.39 27.70 -13.30
CA ILE A 321 -10.19 27.69 -14.17
C ILE A 321 -9.18 28.76 -13.70
N LYS A 322 -9.62 29.98 -13.36
CA LYS A 322 -8.73 31.03 -12.87
C LYS A 322 -8.12 30.73 -11.50
N ALA A 323 -8.84 30.02 -10.63
CA ALA A 323 -8.31 29.56 -9.36
C ALA A 323 -7.16 28.56 -9.55
N GLY A 324 -7.14 27.83 -10.68
CA GLY A 324 -6.10 26.86 -11.03
C GLY A 324 -6.61 25.45 -11.26
N LEU A 325 -7.93 25.25 -11.40
CA LEU A 325 -8.52 23.96 -11.77
C LEU A 325 -8.17 23.62 -13.22
N ASP A 326 -7.65 22.42 -13.46
CA ASP A 326 -7.23 21.97 -14.79
C ASP A 326 -8.24 21.01 -15.45
N LEU A 327 -8.98 20.24 -14.64
CA LEU A 327 -9.89 19.19 -15.09
C LEU A 327 -11.14 19.14 -14.21
N ASP A 328 -12.29 18.95 -14.83
CA ASP A 328 -13.58 18.80 -14.17
C ASP A 328 -14.04 17.33 -14.14
N CYS A 329 -14.33 16.78 -12.95
CA CYS A 329 -15.10 15.56 -12.84
C CYS A 329 -16.59 15.87 -12.99
N GLY A 330 -17.02 16.01 -14.23
CA GLY A 330 -18.38 16.45 -14.53
C GLY A 330 -18.44 17.07 -15.92
N PRO A 331 -19.64 17.35 -16.43
CA PRO A 331 -19.79 18.00 -17.71
C PRO A 331 -19.69 19.53 -17.62
N PHE A 332 -19.58 20.13 -16.43
CA PHE A 332 -19.80 21.55 -16.20
C PHE A 332 -18.87 22.43 -17.06
N LEU A 333 -17.56 22.16 -17.03
CA LEU A 333 -16.60 22.92 -17.85
C LEU A 333 -16.81 22.69 -19.36
N ALA A 334 -17.25 21.51 -19.79
CA ALA A 334 -17.55 21.26 -21.20
C ALA A 334 -18.79 22.03 -21.69
N ILE A 335 -19.73 22.35 -20.80
CA ILE A 335 -20.97 23.05 -21.13
C ILE A 335 -20.76 24.58 -21.12
N PHE A 336 -20.11 25.12 -20.09
CA PHE A 336 -20.16 26.57 -19.81
C PHE A 336 -18.88 27.34 -20.17
N THR A 337 -17.74 26.68 -20.40
CA THR A 337 -16.47 27.37 -20.71
C THR A 337 -16.54 28.17 -22.01
N GLU A 338 -17.28 27.70 -23.03
CA GLU A 338 -17.43 28.45 -24.29
C GLU A 338 -18.15 29.78 -24.06
N GLY A 339 -19.21 29.76 -23.24
CA GLY A 339 -19.93 30.96 -22.84
C GLY A 339 -19.04 31.92 -22.05
N ALA A 340 -18.23 31.40 -21.13
CA ALA A 340 -17.28 32.20 -20.35
C ALA A 340 -16.24 32.89 -21.24
N VAL A 341 -15.72 32.22 -22.26
CA VAL A 341 -14.80 32.83 -23.24
C VAL A 341 -15.51 33.90 -24.07
N LYS A 342 -16.71 33.62 -24.58
CA LYS A 342 -17.50 34.60 -25.37
C LYS A 342 -17.86 35.86 -24.58
N LYS A 343 -18.10 35.72 -23.27
CA LYS A 343 -18.37 36.83 -22.34
C LYS A 343 -17.10 37.57 -21.89
N GLY A 344 -15.90 37.14 -22.31
CA GLY A 344 -14.63 37.72 -21.87
C GLY A 344 -14.26 37.42 -20.42
N LEU A 345 -14.96 36.47 -19.77
CA LEU A 345 -14.64 36.02 -18.41
C LEU A 345 -13.41 35.12 -18.40
N LEU A 346 -13.18 34.37 -19.48
CA LEU A 346 -11.98 33.58 -19.74
C LEU A 346 -11.37 33.96 -21.09
N THR A 347 -10.08 33.72 -21.23
CA THR A 347 -9.38 33.73 -22.50
C THR A 347 -9.11 32.30 -22.97
N GLU A 348 -8.89 32.09 -24.27
CA GLU A 348 -8.42 30.80 -24.76
C GLU A 348 -7.05 30.42 -24.16
N TYR A 349 -6.25 31.41 -23.75
CA TYR A 349 -4.99 31.18 -23.06
C TYR A 349 -5.19 30.51 -21.69
N ASP A 350 -6.23 30.90 -20.93
CA ASP A 350 -6.55 30.27 -19.64
C ASP A 350 -6.88 28.77 -19.83
N VAL A 351 -7.64 28.44 -20.88
CA VAL A 351 -7.94 27.05 -21.27
C VAL A 351 -6.67 26.29 -21.69
N ASN A 352 -5.76 26.95 -22.42
CA ASN A 352 -4.50 26.33 -22.83
C ASN A 352 -3.63 25.96 -21.63
N LEU A 353 -3.61 26.77 -20.57
CA LEU A 353 -2.84 26.49 -19.36
C LEU A 353 -3.34 25.22 -18.65
N ALA A 354 -4.67 25.09 -18.49
CA ALA A 354 -5.29 23.90 -17.92
C ALA A 354 -4.93 22.63 -18.71
N LEU A 355 -5.06 22.70 -20.04
CA LEU A 355 -4.73 21.58 -20.92
C LEU A 355 -3.24 21.25 -20.95
N ALA A 356 -2.36 22.23 -20.76
CA ALA A 356 -0.93 21.97 -20.72
C ALA A 356 -0.57 21.02 -19.57
N ASN A 357 -1.22 21.16 -18.42
CA ASN A 357 -0.99 20.31 -17.26
C ASN A 357 -1.50 18.88 -17.50
N THR A 358 -2.74 18.73 -17.98
CA THR A 358 -3.35 17.40 -18.22
C THR A 358 -2.62 16.65 -19.34
N ILE A 359 -2.35 17.29 -20.47
CA ILE A 359 -1.63 16.67 -21.60
C ILE A 359 -0.19 16.32 -21.21
N THR A 360 0.49 17.14 -20.39
CA THR A 360 1.82 16.81 -19.88
C THR A 360 1.81 15.49 -19.11
N VAL A 361 0.80 15.25 -18.27
CA VAL A 361 0.66 13.99 -17.54
C VAL A 361 0.38 12.81 -18.49
N GLN A 362 -0.51 12.96 -19.48
CA GLN A 362 -0.72 11.91 -20.49
C GLN A 362 0.54 11.56 -21.29
N MET A 363 1.37 12.57 -21.61
CA MET A 363 2.67 12.36 -22.26
C MET A 363 3.63 11.60 -21.35
N ARG A 364 3.71 11.94 -20.06
CA ARG A 364 4.54 11.20 -19.07
C ARG A 364 4.05 9.76 -18.86
N LEU A 365 2.76 9.51 -19.04
CA LEU A 365 2.16 8.18 -18.99
C LEU A 365 2.45 7.30 -20.23
N GLY A 366 3.05 7.89 -21.27
CA GLY A 366 3.40 7.20 -22.52
C GLY A 366 2.26 7.03 -23.51
N MET A 367 1.12 7.70 -23.32
CA MET A 367 -0.08 7.54 -24.17
C MET A 367 0.13 8.02 -25.63
N PHE A 368 1.22 8.75 -25.87
CA PHE A 368 1.62 9.26 -27.18
C PHE A 368 2.92 8.64 -27.72
N ASP A 369 3.42 7.56 -27.08
CA ASP A 369 4.73 6.98 -27.42
C ASP A 369 4.65 5.61 -28.10
N GLY A 370 3.44 5.05 -28.26
CA GLY A 370 3.23 3.68 -28.74
C GLY A 370 3.60 2.62 -27.70
N ASN A 371 3.57 1.35 -28.11
CA ASN A 371 3.81 0.20 -27.22
C ASN A 371 5.31 -0.09 -27.01
N LEU A 372 6.09 0.93 -26.65
CA LEU A 372 7.57 0.86 -26.55
C LEU A 372 8.08 1.23 -25.15
N GLY A 373 7.20 1.28 -24.15
CA GLY A 373 7.52 1.65 -22.78
C GLY A 373 7.95 0.46 -21.90
N PRO A 374 8.59 0.72 -20.74
CA PRO A 374 9.02 -0.33 -19.81
C PRO A 374 7.85 -1.15 -19.22
N TYR A 375 6.62 -0.65 -19.36
CA TYR A 375 5.42 -1.29 -18.84
C TYR A 375 4.52 -1.90 -19.93
N ALA A 376 5.00 -1.94 -21.18
CA ALA A 376 4.26 -2.45 -22.34
C ALA A 376 3.97 -3.96 -22.31
N SER A 377 4.74 -4.72 -21.53
CA SER A 377 4.66 -6.18 -21.45
C SER A 377 3.68 -6.71 -20.40
N LEU A 378 3.19 -5.85 -19.51
CA LEU A 378 2.21 -6.21 -18.48
C LEU A 378 0.87 -6.58 -19.11
N GLY A 379 0.26 -7.66 -18.65
CA GLY A 379 -1.01 -8.18 -19.16
C GLY A 379 -1.71 -9.11 -18.16
N PRO A 380 -2.67 -9.94 -18.62
CA PRO A 380 -3.53 -10.74 -17.72
C PRO A 380 -2.79 -11.64 -16.72
N ARG A 381 -1.59 -12.13 -17.07
CA ARG A 381 -0.77 -12.98 -16.19
C ARG A 381 -0.18 -12.23 -14.99
N ASP A 382 -0.15 -10.91 -15.05
CA ASP A 382 0.44 -10.03 -14.04
C ASP A 382 -0.62 -9.52 -13.05
N VAL A 383 -1.88 -9.95 -13.19
CA VAL A 383 -3.00 -9.63 -12.31
C VAL A 383 -3.35 -10.83 -11.44
N CYS A 384 -3.70 -10.61 -10.17
CA CYS A 384 -4.09 -11.69 -9.24
C CYS A 384 -3.02 -12.76 -9.03
N THR A 385 -1.73 -12.41 -9.19
CA THR A 385 -0.62 -13.34 -9.00
C THR A 385 -0.61 -13.90 -7.57
N LEU A 386 0.03 -15.05 -7.37
CA LEU A 386 0.18 -15.60 -6.01
C LEU A 386 0.90 -14.62 -5.08
N ALA A 387 1.91 -13.91 -5.59
CA ALA A 387 2.65 -12.90 -4.83
C ALA A 387 1.74 -11.73 -4.41
N HIS A 388 0.90 -11.21 -5.33
CA HIS A 388 -0.02 -10.11 -5.01
C HIS A 388 -1.05 -10.54 -3.95
N ARG A 389 -1.61 -11.75 -4.10
CA ARG A 389 -2.56 -12.30 -3.13
C ARG A 389 -1.92 -12.57 -1.76
N HIS A 390 -0.65 -12.96 -1.74
CA HIS A 390 0.12 -13.12 -0.50
C HIS A 390 0.37 -11.75 0.17
N LEU A 391 0.74 -10.72 -0.60
CA LEU A 391 0.90 -9.38 -0.07
C LEU A 391 -0.39 -8.83 0.55
N ALA A 392 -1.56 -9.13 -0.04
CA ALA A 392 -2.84 -8.75 0.55
C ALA A 392 -3.11 -9.45 1.90
N LEU A 393 -2.66 -10.69 2.06
CA LEU A 393 -2.71 -11.42 3.34
C LEU A 393 -1.74 -10.80 4.36
N GLU A 394 -0.51 -10.52 3.94
CA GLU A 394 0.52 -9.91 4.79
C GLU A 394 0.08 -8.51 5.27
N ALA A 395 -0.47 -7.70 4.37
CA ALA A 395 -1.02 -6.39 4.73
C ALA A 395 -2.13 -6.50 5.80
N ALA A 396 -2.95 -7.55 5.75
CA ALA A 396 -3.95 -7.82 6.77
C ALA A 396 -3.32 -8.30 8.08
N HIS A 397 -2.28 -9.13 8.03
CA HIS A 397 -1.53 -9.56 9.22
C HIS A 397 -0.93 -8.38 9.99
N GLN A 398 -0.25 -7.48 9.28
CA GLN A 398 0.39 -6.32 9.89
C GLN A 398 -0.61 -5.25 10.34
N GLY A 399 -1.77 -5.14 9.68
CA GLY A 399 -2.79 -4.13 9.98
C GLY A 399 -3.77 -4.47 11.11
N ILE A 400 -3.88 -5.75 11.51
CA ILE A 400 -4.79 -6.17 12.59
C ILE A 400 -4.20 -5.82 13.96
N VAL A 401 -5.01 -5.18 14.81
CA VAL A 401 -4.59 -4.67 16.12
C VAL A 401 -5.20 -5.47 17.27
N LEU A 402 -4.37 -5.92 18.21
CA LEU A 402 -4.79 -6.57 19.45
C LEU A 402 -4.98 -5.55 20.58
N LEU A 403 -6.23 -5.24 20.90
CA LEU A 403 -6.63 -4.20 21.87
C LEU A 403 -6.69 -4.71 23.32
N LYS A 404 -7.00 -6.00 23.51
CA LYS A 404 -7.08 -6.65 24.82
C LYS A 404 -6.67 -8.11 24.69
N ASN A 405 -5.85 -8.61 25.62
CA ASN A 405 -5.59 -10.05 25.79
C ASN A 405 -5.40 -10.38 27.28
N SER A 406 -6.46 -10.83 27.94
CA SER A 406 -6.45 -11.17 29.37
C SER A 406 -6.07 -12.63 29.59
N GLY A 407 -5.23 -12.89 30.60
CA GLY A 407 -4.91 -14.26 31.04
C GLY A 407 -4.21 -15.13 30.00
N ARG A 408 -3.51 -14.54 29.01
CA ARG A 408 -2.89 -15.25 27.87
C ARG A 408 -3.91 -16.11 27.10
N SER A 409 -5.12 -15.58 26.92
CA SER A 409 -6.21 -16.32 26.25
C SER A 409 -5.97 -16.51 24.76
N LEU A 410 -5.33 -15.53 24.11
CA LEU A 410 -4.73 -15.72 22.79
C LEU A 410 -3.23 -16.02 22.92
N PRO A 411 -2.68 -16.91 22.08
CA PRO A 411 -3.37 -17.63 21.01
C PRO A 411 -4.21 -18.83 21.48
N LEU A 412 -5.31 -19.12 20.76
CA LEU A 412 -6.07 -20.34 20.93
C LEU A 412 -5.26 -21.55 20.43
N SER A 413 -5.29 -22.65 21.18
CA SER A 413 -4.70 -23.92 20.75
C SER A 413 -5.73 -24.81 20.05
N PRO A 414 -5.51 -25.27 18.80
CA PRO A 414 -6.37 -26.25 18.14
C PRO A 414 -6.53 -27.57 18.91
N ARG A 415 -5.55 -27.92 19.78
CA ARG A 415 -5.61 -29.12 20.62
C ARG A 415 -6.60 -28.99 21.78
N ARG A 416 -6.71 -27.78 22.36
CA ARG A 416 -7.58 -27.48 23.51
C ARG A 416 -8.94 -26.94 23.09
N HIS A 417 -9.00 -26.18 22.01
CA HIS A 417 -10.20 -25.56 21.48
C HIS A 417 -10.57 -26.25 20.17
N ARG A 418 -11.09 -27.49 20.26
CA ARG A 418 -11.39 -28.31 19.09
C ARG A 418 -12.67 -27.87 18.39
N THR A 419 -13.60 -27.34 19.18
CA THR A 419 -14.82 -26.70 18.69
C THR A 419 -14.82 -25.22 19.01
N VAL A 420 -15.01 -24.38 18.00
CA VAL A 420 -15.11 -22.93 18.15
C VAL A 420 -16.48 -22.45 17.68
N ALA A 421 -17.21 -21.72 18.52
CA ALA A 421 -18.40 -21.01 18.09
C ALA A 421 -17.98 -19.75 17.34
N VAL A 422 -18.42 -19.58 16.09
CA VAL A 422 -18.14 -18.40 15.27
C VAL A 422 -19.45 -17.66 15.06
N ILE A 423 -19.57 -16.49 15.69
CA ILE A 423 -20.86 -15.81 15.86
C ILE A 423 -20.78 -14.36 15.38
N GLY A 424 -21.80 -13.88 14.67
CA GLY A 424 -21.98 -12.45 14.42
C GLY A 424 -22.25 -12.10 12.95
N PRO A 425 -22.75 -10.89 12.68
CA PRO A 425 -23.15 -10.48 11.33
C PRO A 425 -21.97 -10.40 10.36
N ASN A 426 -20.73 -10.23 10.86
CA ASN A 426 -19.51 -10.17 10.05
C ASN A 426 -18.73 -11.49 10.03
N SER A 427 -19.31 -12.60 10.51
CA SER A 427 -18.59 -13.87 10.65
C SER A 427 -18.40 -14.64 9.34
N ASP A 428 -19.30 -14.49 8.37
CA ASP A 428 -19.24 -15.19 7.08
C ASP A 428 -19.63 -14.23 5.94
N VAL A 429 -18.75 -13.27 5.69
CA VAL A 429 -18.96 -12.16 4.74
C VAL A 429 -17.77 -12.02 3.80
N THR A 430 -18.04 -11.55 2.58
CA THR A 430 -17.03 -11.21 1.56
C THR A 430 -16.95 -9.71 1.34
N GLU A 431 -18.08 -9.09 1.01
CA GLU A 431 -18.17 -7.65 0.67
C GLU A 431 -17.79 -6.73 1.83
N THR A 432 -18.21 -7.04 3.05
CA THR A 432 -17.83 -6.23 4.22
C THR A 432 -16.32 -6.18 4.40
N MET A 433 -15.58 -7.26 4.10
CA MET A 433 -14.12 -7.30 4.36
C MET A 433 -13.33 -6.30 3.52
N ILE A 434 -13.85 -5.88 2.37
CA ILE A 434 -13.13 -5.03 1.42
C ILE A 434 -13.53 -3.55 1.50
N GLY A 435 -14.49 -3.17 2.37
CA GLY A 435 -14.86 -1.76 2.52
C GLY A 435 -15.54 -1.16 1.27
N ASN A 436 -15.36 0.15 1.05
CA ASN A 436 -15.79 0.85 -0.17
C ASN A 436 -14.63 1.09 -1.15
N TYR A 437 -14.94 1.63 -2.33
CA TYR A 437 -13.99 1.87 -3.42
C TYR A 437 -13.21 0.61 -3.86
N ALA A 438 -13.73 -0.58 -3.55
CA ALA A 438 -13.15 -1.85 -3.93
C ALA A 438 -13.67 -2.33 -5.30
N GLY A 439 -12.79 -2.92 -6.11
CA GLY A 439 -13.19 -3.68 -7.29
C GLY A 439 -13.56 -5.13 -6.97
N LYS A 440 -13.62 -5.98 -8.00
CA LYS A 440 -13.84 -7.42 -7.84
C LYS A 440 -12.57 -8.10 -7.37
N ALA A 441 -12.57 -8.64 -6.14
CA ALA A 441 -11.39 -9.33 -5.61
C ALA A 441 -11.10 -10.64 -6.35
N CYS A 442 -9.82 -11.01 -6.42
CA CYS A 442 -9.39 -12.26 -7.03
C CYS A 442 -10.02 -13.50 -6.39
N THR A 443 -10.08 -13.53 -5.05
CA THR A 443 -10.57 -14.64 -4.22
C THR A 443 -10.88 -14.13 -2.83
N TYR A 444 -11.83 -14.75 -2.12
CA TYR A 444 -12.12 -14.41 -0.72
C TYR A 444 -11.78 -15.56 0.24
N THR A 445 -11.42 -15.22 1.48
CA THR A 445 -11.50 -16.14 2.63
C THR A 445 -12.27 -15.45 3.75
N THR A 446 -13.48 -15.91 4.05
CA THR A 446 -14.32 -15.33 5.13
C THR A 446 -13.76 -15.69 6.52
N PRO A 447 -14.09 -14.94 7.60
CA PRO A 447 -13.64 -15.27 8.96
C PRO A 447 -14.02 -16.69 9.39
N LEU A 448 -15.25 -17.14 9.06
CA LEU A 448 -15.70 -18.51 9.27
C LEU A 448 -14.80 -19.51 8.55
N GLN A 449 -14.54 -19.29 7.25
CA GLN A 449 -13.66 -20.16 6.48
C GLN A 449 -12.24 -20.20 7.05
N GLY A 450 -11.68 -19.06 7.45
CA GLY A 450 -10.36 -18.98 8.08
C GLY A 450 -10.28 -19.79 9.37
N ILE A 451 -11.23 -19.60 10.29
CA ILE A 451 -11.27 -20.31 11.59
C ILE A 451 -11.51 -21.81 11.39
N SER A 452 -12.33 -22.20 10.41
CA SER A 452 -12.63 -23.61 10.10
C SER A 452 -11.42 -24.44 9.67
N ARG A 453 -10.33 -23.78 9.24
CA ARG A 453 -9.05 -24.45 8.93
C ARG A 453 -8.34 -24.97 10.19
N TYR A 454 -8.62 -24.37 11.35
CA TYR A 454 -7.95 -24.70 12.62
C TYR A 454 -8.80 -25.55 13.56
N ALA A 455 -10.13 -25.39 13.53
CA ALA A 455 -11.03 -26.06 14.46
C ALA A 455 -12.40 -26.32 13.83
N ARG A 456 -13.17 -27.27 14.39
CA ARG A 456 -14.57 -27.47 14.02
C ARG A 456 -15.38 -26.24 14.42
N THR A 457 -16.15 -25.68 13.50
CA THR A 457 -16.92 -24.46 13.76
C THR A 457 -18.40 -24.73 14.02
N LEU A 458 -18.97 -24.05 15.02
CA LEU A 458 -20.42 -23.91 15.20
C LEU A 458 -20.79 -22.47 14.82
N HIS A 459 -21.41 -22.29 13.65
CA HIS A 459 -21.69 -20.97 13.11
C HIS A 459 -23.11 -20.49 13.42
N GLN A 460 -23.24 -19.22 13.82
CA GLN A 460 -24.52 -18.53 13.96
C GLN A 460 -24.36 -17.04 13.61
N ALA A 461 -25.20 -16.49 12.74
CA ALA A 461 -25.15 -15.06 12.42
C ALA A 461 -25.49 -14.17 13.65
N GLY A 462 -26.39 -14.63 14.53
CA GLY A 462 -26.87 -13.90 15.72
C GLY A 462 -27.80 -12.72 15.37
N CYS A 463 -27.37 -11.83 14.48
CA CYS A 463 -28.16 -10.77 13.87
C CYS A 463 -28.38 -11.07 12.38
N ALA A 464 -29.46 -10.57 11.78
CA ALA A 464 -29.73 -10.72 10.34
C ALA A 464 -28.77 -9.91 9.44
N GLY A 465 -28.06 -8.93 10.01
CA GLY A 465 -27.09 -8.07 9.31
C GLY A 465 -26.44 -7.10 10.30
N VAL A 466 -25.49 -6.30 9.83
CA VAL A 466 -24.67 -5.44 10.69
C VAL A 466 -25.49 -4.40 11.45
N ALA A 467 -26.51 -3.79 10.84
CA ALA A 467 -27.39 -2.86 11.55
C ALA A 467 -28.13 -3.50 12.76
N CYS A 468 -28.16 -4.84 12.85
CA CYS A 468 -28.69 -5.65 13.94
C CYS A 468 -29.98 -5.08 14.57
N ARG A 469 -31.05 -4.99 13.78
CA ARG A 469 -32.33 -4.36 14.17
C ARG A 469 -33.20 -5.20 15.12
N GLY A 470 -32.79 -6.42 15.46
CA GLY A 470 -33.53 -7.33 16.32
C GLY A 470 -32.67 -8.44 16.91
N ASN A 471 -33.25 -9.25 17.80
CA ASN A 471 -32.55 -10.23 18.64
C ASN A 471 -33.00 -11.69 18.40
N GLN A 472 -33.68 -11.97 17.28
CA GLN A 472 -34.30 -13.26 17.02
C GLN A 472 -33.28 -14.42 16.97
N GLY A 473 -32.04 -14.16 16.53
CA GLY A 473 -30.97 -15.16 16.43
C GLY A 473 -30.18 -15.40 17.72
N PHE A 474 -30.47 -14.69 18.82
CA PHE A 474 -29.61 -14.71 20.01
C PHE A 474 -29.66 -16.06 20.73
N GLY A 475 -30.82 -16.70 20.81
CA GLY A 475 -30.96 -18.00 21.47
C GLY A 475 -30.11 -19.09 20.82
N ALA A 476 -30.04 -19.11 19.48
CA ALA A 476 -29.20 -20.05 18.74
C ALA A 476 -27.70 -19.74 18.93
N ALA A 477 -27.32 -18.45 18.92
CA ALA A 477 -25.96 -18.01 19.18
C ALA A 477 -25.47 -18.42 20.58
N GLU A 478 -26.30 -18.23 21.61
CA GLU A 478 -25.98 -18.68 22.96
C GLU A 478 -25.86 -20.21 23.07
N ALA A 479 -26.71 -20.97 22.37
CA ALA A 479 -26.64 -22.42 22.35
C ALA A 479 -25.31 -22.91 21.75
N ALA A 480 -24.90 -22.34 20.59
CA ALA A 480 -23.61 -22.64 19.98
C ALA A 480 -22.43 -22.32 20.93
N ALA A 481 -22.49 -21.19 21.63
CA ALA A 481 -21.46 -20.78 22.58
C ALA A 481 -21.37 -21.66 23.84
N ARG A 482 -22.49 -22.27 24.27
CA ARG A 482 -22.51 -23.26 25.38
C ARG A 482 -21.84 -24.58 25.00
N GLU A 483 -21.91 -24.96 23.73
CA GLU A 483 -21.36 -26.22 23.22
C GLU A 483 -19.89 -26.15 22.82
N ALA A 484 -19.38 -24.96 22.50
CA ALA A 484 -18.01 -24.77 22.01
C ALA A 484 -16.97 -24.65 23.14
N ASP A 485 -15.71 -24.99 22.83
CA ASP A 485 -14.56 -24.88 23.72
C ASP A 485 -14.04 -23.43 23.81
N ALA A 486 -14.29 -22.62 22.77
CA ALA A 486 -14.02 -21.18 22.71
C ALA A 486 -15.06 -20.50 21.80
N THR A 487 -15.23 -19.20 21.95
CA THR A 487 -16.18 -18.40 21.18
C THR A 487 -15.50 -17.22 20.52
N VAL A 488 -15.67 -17.07 19.21
CA VAL A 488 -15.24 -15.92 18.42
C VAL A 488 -16.46 -15.15 17.94
N LEU A 489 -16.61 -13.91 18.42
CA LEU A 489 -17.65 -12.97 18.03
C LEU A 489 -17.09 -12.02 16.98
N VAL A 490 -17.61 -12.04 15.75
CA VAL A 490 -17.21 -11.14 14.66
C VAL A 490 -18.30 -10.09 14.44
N MET A 491 -18.05 -8.91 14.99
CA MET A 491 -18.99 -7.77 15.10
C MET A 491 -18.44 -6.56 14.35
N GLY A 492 -19.16 -5.44 14.40
CA GLY A 492 -18.65 -4.15 13.98
C GLY A 492 -19.57 -3.42 13.01
N LEU A 493 -18.97 -2.86 11.95
CA LEU A 493 -19.58 -1.96 10.98
C LEU A 493 -19.54 -2.57 9.56
N ASP A 494 -20.23 -1.90 8.64
CA ASP A 494 -20.21 -2.12 7.20
C ASP A 494 -20.65 -0.82 6.49
N GLN A 495 -20.77 -0.88 5.16
CA GLN A 495 -21.20 0.25 4.32
C GLN A 495 -22.66 0.69 4.56
N SER A 496 -23.45 -0.09 5.31
CA SER A 496 -24.78 0.35 5.74
C SER A 496 -24.72 1.34 6.92
N ILE A 497 -23.58 1.42 7.62
CA ILE A 497 -23.38 2.25 8.80
C ILE A 497 -22.42 3.41 8.55
N GLU A 498 -21.29 3.15 7.87
CA GLU A 498 -20.27 4.15 7.51
C GLU A 498 -19.93 4.03 6.02
N ALA A 499 -20.23 5.06 5.25
CA ALA A 499 -19.92 5.11 3.82
C ALA A 499 -19.85 6.56 3.34
N GLU A 500 -19.42 6.75 2.10
CA GLU A 500 -19.65 8.00 1.39
C GLU A 500 -21.13 8.40 1.44
N THR A 501 -21.43 9.68 1.66
CA THR A 501 -22.77 10.25 1.94
C THR A 501 -23.44 9.80 3.25
N ARG A 502 -22.79 8.97 4.07
CA ARG A 502 -23.36 8.41 5.30
C ARG A 502 -22.37 8.45 6.45
N ASP A 503 -22.43 9.52 7.23
CA ASP A 503 -21.77 9.57 8.53
C ASP A 503 -22.54 8.80 9.59
N ARG A 504 -21.79 8.32 10.58
CA ARG A 504 -22.35 7.65 11.75
C ARG A 504 -23.02 8.65 12.67
N THR A 505 -24.05 8.20 13.37
CA THR A 505 -24.74 9.00 14.40
C THR A 505 -24.10 8.87 15.79
N GLY A 506 -23.25 7.88 16.00
CA GLY A 506 -22.54 7.62 17.26
C GLY A 506 -21.39 6.62 17.08
N LEU A 507 -20.71 6.31 18.18
CA LEU A 507 -19.52 5.44 18.19
C LEU A 507 -19.79 4.03 18.74
N LEU A 508 -21.01 3.74 19.17
CA LEU A 508 -21.39 2.42 19.67
C LEU A 508 -21.51 1.43 18.51
N LEU A 509 -21.44 0.13 18.82
CA LEU A 509 -21.86 -0.89 17.86
C LEU A 509 -23.34 -0.67 17.49
N PRO A 510 -23.72 -0.88 16.22
CA PRO A 510 -25.06 -0.62 15.75
C PRO A 510 -26.08 -1.63 16.30
N GLY A 511 -27.29 -1.14 16.57
CA GLY A 511 -28.43 -1.96 16.97
C GLY A 511 -28.15 -2.80 18.22
N TYR A 512 -28.58 -4.07 18.19
CA TYR A 512 -28.49 -4.99 19.33
C TYR A 512 -27.14 -5.74 19.43
N GLN A 513 -26.10 -5.36 18.67
CA GLN A 513 -24.82 -6.07 18.69
C GLN A 513 -24.16 -6.11 20.09
N GLN A 514 -24.25 -5.03 20.88
CA GLN A 514 -23.70 -5.02 22.26
C GLN A 514 -24.43 -6.02 23.17
N GLU A 515 -25.74 -6.16 23.01
CA GLU A 515 -26.54 -7.16 23.74
C GLU A 515 -26.15 -8.58 23.32
N LEU A 516 -25.99 -8.84 22.01
CA LEU A 516 -25.52 -10.13 21.49
C LEU A 516 -24.19 -10.53 22.12
N VAL A 517 -23.20 -9.62 22.10
CA VAL A 517 -21.88 -9.85 22.69
C VAL A 517 -22.01 -10.18 24.17
N THR A 518 -22.82 -9.41 24.92
CA THR A 518 -23.00 -9.60 26.36
C THR A 518 -23.62 -10.96 26.68
N ARG A 519 -24.71 -11.32 26.01
CA ARG A 519 -25.43 -12.59 26.25
C ARG A 519 -24.60 -13.80 25.84
N VAL A 520 -23.94 -13.75 24.69
CA VAL A 520 -23.05 -14.83 24.25
C VAL A 520 -21.84 -14.97 25.17
N ALA A 521 -21.25 -13.87 25.63
CA ALA A 521 -20.13 -13.94 26.57
C ALA A 521 -20.54 -14.53 27.93
N GLN A 522 -21.76 -14.28 28.39
CA GLN A 522 -22.31 -14.93 29.59
C GLN A 522 -22.49 -16.44 29.37
N ALA A 523 -23.09 -16.83 28.24
CA ALA A 523 -23.37 -18.23 27.90
C ALA A 523 -22.12 -19.07 27.58
N SER A 524 -21.03 -18.44 27.14
CA SER A 524 -19.82 -19.13 26.66
C SER A 524 -19.13 -19.96 27.75
N LYS A 525 -18.74 -21.20 27.42
CA LYS A 525 -17.99 -22.06 28.34
C LYS A 525 -16.52 -21.64 28.48
N GLY A 526 -15.88 -21.33 27.37
CA GLY A 526 -14.46 -21.01 27.27
C GLY A 526 -14.15 -19.52 27.03
N PRO A 527 -12.92 -19.20 26.58
CA PRO A 527 -12.53 -17.82 26.30
C PRO A 527 -13.37 -17.23 25.16
N VAL A 528 -13.73 -15.95 25.32
CA VAL A 528 -14.49 -15.18 24.33
C VAL A 528 -13.58 -14.17 23.67
N ILE A 529 -13.47 -14.25 22.36
CA ILE A 529 -12.66 -13.38 21.52
C ILE A 529 -13.61 -12.49 20.71
N LEU A 530 -13.55 -11.17 20.91
CA LEU A 530 -14.32 -10.21 20.13
C LEU A 530 -13.44 -9.66 19.00
N VAL A 531 -13.84 -9.92 17.76
CA VAL A 531 -13.24 -9.35 16.54
C VAL A 531 -14.16 -8.24 16.03
N LEU A 532 -13.60 -7.06 15.84
CA LEU A 532 -14.30 -5.87 15.35
C LEU A 532 -13.82 -5.56 13.94
N MET A 533 -14.72 -5.66 12.97
CA MET A 533 -14.50 -5.16 11.61
C MET A 533 -15.17 -3.80 11.44
N GLY A 534 -14.55 -2.87 10.75
CA GLY A 534 -15.02 -1.49 10.60
C GLY A 534 -13.86 -0.52 10.55
N GLY A 535 -13.98 0.52 9.72
CA GLY A 535 -12.93 1.52 9.58
C GLY A 535 -12.95 2.54 10.71
N GLY A 536 -14.10 3.17 10.97
CA GLY A 536 -14.25 4.16 12.03
C GLY A 536 -14.10 3.55 13.43
N PRO A 537 -13.61 4.31 14.42
CA PRO A 537 -13.41 3.80 15.78
C PRO A 537 -14.74 3.43 16.45
N ILE A 538 -14.72 2.38 17.26
CA ILE A 538 -15.90 1.85 17.96
C ILE A 538 -15.64 1.93 19.46
N ASP A 539 -16.63 2.39 20.23
CA ASP A 539 -16.57 2.36 21.68
C ASP A 539 -16.69 0.91 22.18
N VAL A 540 -15.56 0.40 22.70
CA VAL A 540 -15.43 -0.96 23.21
C VAL A 540 -15.50 -1.05 24.73
N SER A 541 -15.86 0.03 25.44
CA SER A 541 -15.87 0.09 26.91
C SER A 541 -16.68 -1.05 27.54
N PHE A 542 -17.85 -1.35 26.94
CA PHE A 542 -18.74 -2.43 27.39
C PHE A 542 -18.07 -3.82 27.35
N ALA A 543 -17.20 -4.07 26.37
CA ALA A 543 -16.49 -5.33 26.19
C ALA A 543 -15.15 -5.33 26.94
N LYS A 544 -14.43 -4.21 26.95
CA LYS A 544 -13.16 -4.04 27.67
C LYS A 544 -13.32 -4.34 29.16
N ASN A 545 -14.38 -3.82 29.76
CA ASN A 545 -14.66 -3.97 31.18
C ASN A 545 -15.38 -5.29 31.54
N ASN A 546 -15.80 -6.07 30.54
CA ASN A 546 -16.40 -7.38 30.78
C ASN A 546 -15.30 -8.45 31.00
N PRO A 547 -15.22 -9.09 32.18
CA PRO A 547 -14.19 -10.10 32.46
C PRO A 547 -14.36 -11.39 31.65
N ARG A 548 -15.55 -11.62 31.05
CA ARG A 548 -15.81 -12.78 30.19
C ARG A 548 -15.27 -12.59 28.78
N VAL A 549 -15.09 -11.35 28.33
CA VAL A 549 -14.44 -11.04 27.06
C VAL A 549 -12.93 -11.08 27.27
N ALA A 550 -12.32 -12.18 26.86
CA ALA A 550 -10.93 -12.48 27.13
C ALA A 550 -9.98 -11.72 26.22
N ALA A 551 -10.34 -11.51 24.95
CA ALA A 551 -9.57 -10.71 24.01
C ALA A 551 -10.45 -9.86 23.10
N ILE A 552 -9.89 -8.75 22.62
CA ILE A 552 -10.52 -7.84 21.65
C ILE A 552 -9.51 -7.56 20.54
N ILE A 553 -9.90 -7.82 19.29
CA ILE A 553 -9.13 -7.57 18.08
C ILE A 553 -9.89 -6.55 17.24
N TRP A 554 -9.22 -5.51 16.76
CA TRP A 554 -9.73 -4.67 15.68
C TRP A 554 -9.06 -5.08 14.37
N ALA A 555 -9.86 -5.48 13.39
CA ALA A 555 -9.40 -5.99 12.11
C ALA A 555 -9.63 -5.02 10.94
N GLY A 556 -10.14 -3.82 11.22
CA GLY A 556 -10.50 -2.86 10.19
C GLY A 556 -11.42 -3.46 9.13
N TYR A 557 -11.13 -3.20 7.86
CA TYR A 557 -11.64 -3.95 6.73
C TYR A 557 -10.47 -4.73 6.11
N PRO A 558 -10.30 -6.02 6.44
CA PRO A 558 -9.04 -6.76 6.28
C PRO A 558 -8.79 -7.30 4.86
N GLY A 559 -9.56 -6.87 3.86
CA GLY A 559 -9.35 -7.21 2.46
C GLY A 559 -9.72 -8.64 2.11
N GLN A 560 -9.31 -9.08 0.92
CA GLN A 560 -9.76 -10.34 0.32
C GLN A 560 -9.35 -11.60 1.11
N ALA A 561 -8.23 -11.53 1.83
CA ALA A 561 -7.69 -12.62 2.64
C ALA A 561 -7.94 -12.44 4.15
N GLY A 562 -8.79 -11.49 4.52
CA GLY A 562 -8.94 -11.05 5.90
C GLY A 562 -9.37 -12.13 6.88
N GLY A 563 -10.23 -13.07 6.47
CA GLY A 563 -10.60 -14.21 7.32
C GLY A 563 -9.44 -15.14 7.65
N ALA A 564 -8.50 -15.33 6.72
CA ALA A 564 -7.27 -16.07 6.99
C ALA A 564 -6.37 -15.30 7.95
N ALA A 565 -6.25 -13.98 7.79
CA ALA A 565 -5.46 -13.14 8.68
C ALA A 565 -5.98 -13.16 10.13
N ILE A 566 -7.29 -12.98 10.30
CA ILE A 566 -7.97 -13.07 11.60
C ILE A 566 -7.71 -14.43 12.26
N ALA A 567 -7.87 -15.52 11.51
CA ALA A 567 -7.65 -16.86 12.04
C ALA A 567 -6.18 -17.09 12.44
N ASN A 568 -5.23 -16.69 11.60
CA ASN A 568 -3.80 -16.85 11.88
C ASN A 568 -3.40 -16.16 13.19
N ILE A 569 -3.95 -14.96 13.47
CA ILE A 569 -3.71 -14.24 14.72
C ILE A 569 -4.38 -14.93 15.91
N ILE A 570 -5.64 -15.33 15.77
CA ILE A 570 -6.38 -16.01 16.86
C ILE A 570 -5.69 -17.31 17.27
N PHE A 571 -5.14 -18.08 16.33
CA PHE A 571 -4.46 -19.35 16.59
C PHE A 571 -2.94 -19.24 16.74
N GLY A 572 -2.38 -18.04 16.68
CA GLY A 572 -0.96 -17.78 16.94
C GLY A 572 -0.01 -18.25 15.84
N ALA A 573 -0.48 -18.39 14.61
CA ALA A 573 0.38 -18.55 13.45
C ALA A 573 1.10 -17.24 13.08
N VAL A 574 0.56 -16.09 13.53
CA VAL A 574 1.09 -14.74 13.33
C VAL A 574 0.89 -13.95 14.63
N ASN A 575 1.89 -13.15 15.02
CA ASN A 575 1.77 -12.20 16.13
C ASN A 575 1.25 -10.84 15.59
N PRO A 576 0.14 -10.28 16.11
CA PRO A 576 -0.42 -9.03 15.61
C PRO A 576 0.55 -7.85 15.82
N GLY A 577 0.65 -6.96 14.83
CA GLY A 577 1.42 -5.71 14.92
C GLY A 577 2.95 -5.86 14.76
N ILE A 578 3.45 -7.04 14.42
CA ILE A 578 4.84 -7.22 13.96
C ILE A 578 4.81 -7.15 12.43
N ALA A 579 5.57 -6.20 11.86
CA ALA A 579 6.00 -6.34 10.48
C ALA A 579 6.92 -7.57 10.44
N TYR A 580 6.52 -8.62 9.72
CA TYR A 580 7.47 -9.66 9.34
C TYR A 580 8.40 -9.05 8.29
N ASP A 581 9.37 -8.28 8.75
CA ASP A 581 10.62 -8.17 8.02
C ASP A 581 11.31 -9.53 8.23
N ASP A 582 11.75 -10.20 7.16
CA ASP A 582 12.57 -11.42 7.22
C ASP A 582 13.97 -11.15 7.84
N GLU A 583 14.13 -10.01 8.52
CA GLU A 583 15.30 -9.58 9.26
C GLU A 583 14.98 -9.51 10.76
N ASP A 584 15.90 -10.04 11.53
CA ASP A 584 16.09 -9.85 12.97
C ASP A 584 15.55 -10.94 13.91
N ASP A 585 16.26 -12.08 13.89
CA ASP A 585 16.27 -13.10 14.96
C ASP A 585 17.70 -13.20 15.56
N SER A 586 18.40 -12.05 15.71
CA SER A 586 19.72 -12.01 16.35
C SER A 586 19.95 -10.70 17.13
N GLU A 587 19.73 -10.80 18.45
CA GLU A 587 20.24 -9.90 19.51
C GLU A 587 20.04 -8.37 19.35
N GLY A 588 18.99 -7.87 19.99
CA GLY A 588 19.08 -6.68 20.85
C GLY A 588 19.36 -5.32 20.19
N GLY A 589 18.49 -4.87 19.28
CA GLY A 589 18.49 -3.49 18.76
C GLY A 589 17.12 -2.84 18.79
N VAL A 590 16.78 -2.16 19.89
CA VAL A 590 15.49 -1.46 20.10
C VAL A 590 15.47 -0.13 19.33
N GLY A 591 14.51 0.03 18.40
CA GLY A 591 14.35 1.25 17.61
C GLY A 591 12.93 1.49 17.07
N GLY A 592 11.88 1.19 17.83
CA GLY A 592 10.49 1.57 17.48
C GLY A 592 10.08 2.87 18.16
N GLY A 593 10.13 3.99 17.42
CA GLY A 593 9.67 5.29 17.89
C GLY A 593 8.17 5.33 18.11
N GLY A 594 7.74 5.43 19.37
CA GLY A 594 6.35 5.70 19.73
C GLY A 594 6.06 7.21 19.79
N GLY A 595 4.94 7.63 19.18
CA GLY A 595 4.22 8.88 19.46
C GLY A 595 3.61 9.57 18.23
N PRO A 596 2.71 10.57 18.43
CA PRO A 596 1.41 10.53 19.11
C PRO A 596 0.31 10.00 18.15
N GLY A 597 -0.91 9.59 18.50
CA GLY A 597 -1.71 9.66 19.71
C GLY A 597 -3.13 10.10 19.29
N PHE A 598 -4.11 9.20 19.42
CA PHE A 598 -5.53 9.56 19.31
C PHE A 598 -5.85 10.68 20.31
N SER A 599 -6.23 11.89 19.86
CA SER A 599 -6.62 12.98 20.78
C SER A 599 -7.79 13.82 20.28
N GLY A 600 -9.00 13.31 20.49
CA GLY A 600 -10.16 14.16 20.75
C GLY A 600 -10.23 14.46 22.25
N GLY A 601 -10.12 15.73 22.64
CA GLY A 601 -10.17 16.18 24.04
C GLY A 601 -11.39 15.64 24.78
N GLY A 602 -11.11 14.71 25.70
CA GLY A 602 -12.08 13.98 26.52
C GLY A 602 -11.43 12.65 26.88
N THR A 603 -11.61 12.16 28.10
CA THR A 603 -11.02 10.89 28.57
C THR A 603 -11.59 9.70 27.79
N GLY A 604 -11.07 9.47 26.58
CA GLY A 604 -11.40 8.34 25.72
C GLY A 604 -11.00 7.04 26.41
N VAL A 605 -11.94 6.09 26.47
CA VAL A 605 -11.72 4.79 27.09
C VAL A 605 -10.91 3.91 26.12
N GLY A 606 -9.60 4.17 26.09
CA GLY A 606 -8.65 3.59 25.14
C GLY A 606 -7.64 4.65 24.76
N GLY A 607 -6.67 4.93 25.65
CA GLY A 607 -5.56 5.82 25.35
C GLY A 607 -4.84 5.36 24.07
N GLY A 608 -4.42 6.32 23.24
CA GLY A 608 -3.73 6.03 21.98
C GLY A 608 -2.55 5.08 22.16
N GLY A 609 -2.33 4.22 21.16
CA GLY A 609 -1.19 3.30 21.13
C GLY A 609 -1.34 2.00 21.92
N ILE A 610 -2.56 1.54 22.24
CA ILE A 610 -2.74 0.21 22.84
C ILE A 610 -2.71 -0.87 21.76
N GLY A 611 -1.51 -1.30 21.39
CA GLY A 611 -1.24 -2.61 20.78
C GLY A 611 -0.60 -3.51 21.83
N GLY A 612 -1.32 -4.52 22.31
CA GLY A 612 -0.71 -5.55 23.14
C GLY A 612 -0.04 -6.59 22.26
N GLY A 613 1.28 -6.64 22.18
CA GLY A 613 1.99 -7.78 21.58
C GLY A 613 1.80 -9.05 22.43
N GLY A 614 1.91 -10.24 21.82
CA GLY A 614 1.91 -11.52 22.55
C GLY A 614 3.05 -11.68 23.58
N THR A 615 4.00 -10.75 23.58
CA THR A 615 5.19 -10.65 24.44
C THR A 615 5.24 -9.28 25.13
N GLY A 616 5.79 -9.20 26.35
CA GLY A 616 5.94 -7.95 27.08
C GLY A 616 7.17 -7.17 26.60
N PHE A 617 7.01 -5.86 26.33
CA PHE A 617 8.09 -4.97 25.93
C PHE A 617 8.46 -4.01 27.07
N GLY A 618 9.75 -3.87 27.37
CA GLY A 618 10.28 -2.87 28.31
C GLY A 618 11.00 -1.76 27.53
N GLY A 619 10.41 -0.57 27.45
CA GLY A 619 11.06 0.61 26.86
C GLY A 619 11.96 1.30 27.88
N GLY A 620 13.28 1.16 27.72
CA GLY A 620 14.27 1.97 28.45
C GLY A 620 14.40 3.35 27.81
N GLY A 621 14.11 4.42 28.56
CA GLY A 621 14.30 5.79 28.08
C GLY A 621 15.78 6.16 28.00
N THR A 622 16.23 6.65 26.84
CA THR A 622 17.57 7.23 26.67
C THR A 622 17.59 8.71 27.07
N GLY A 623 18.62 9.09 27.83
CA GLY A 623 18.77 10.38 28.50
C GLY A 623 18.89 11.59 27.59
N VAL A 624 18.37 12.71 28.08
CA VAL A 624 18.42 14.03 27.44
C VAL A 624 19.82 14.64 27.62
N GLY A 625 20.63 14.57 26.56
CA GLY A 625 21.89 15.32 26.44
C GLY A 625 21.64 16.66 25.74
N GLY A 626 21.03 17.62 26.44
CA GLY A 626 20.86 18.99 25.94
C GLY A 626 22.18 19.75 26.00
N GLY A 627 22.95 19.73 24.90
CA GLY A 627 24.11 20.60 24.71
C GLY A 627 23.68 22.06 24.62
N GLY A 628 24.04 22.84 25.65
CA GLY A 628 23.78 24.28 25.70
C GLY A 628 24.68 25.08 24.76
N ILE A 629 24.09 26.11 24.15
CA ILE A 629 24.82 27.24 23.58
C ILE A 629 24.30 28.49 24.27
N GLY A 630 25.24 29.22 24.88
CA GLY A 630 24.96 30.26 25.87
C GLY A 630 24.56 31.62 25.32
N GLY A 631 24.02 32.41 26.24
CA GLY A 631 23.91 33.86 26.17
C GLY A 631 23.85 34.38 27.60
N GLY A 632 24.79 35.25 27.98
CA GLY A 632 24.95 35.83 29.32
C GLY A 632 23.69 36.60 29.77
N GLY A 633 23.47 36.87 31.05
CA GLY A 633 24.40 37.14 32.13
C GLY A 633 23.95 38.47 32.75
N THR A 634 23.55 38.44 34.03
CA THR A 634 23.33 39.51 35.04
C THR A 634 22.11 39.11 35.88
N GLY A 635 22.10 39.05 37.20
CA GLY A 635 23.09 39.31 38.24
C GLY A 635 22.42 39.12 39.61
N VAL A 636 23.25 39.13 40.68
CA VAL A 636 22.92 39.38 42.10
C VAL A 636 22.10 38.27 42.79
N GLY A 637 22.70 37.43 43.65
CA GLY A 637 23.00 37.68 45.08
C GLY A 637 21.78 37.31 45.96
N GLY A 638 21.82 36.60 47.07
CA GLY A 638 22.84 35.93 47.89
C GLY A 638 22.15 35.37 49.14
N GLY A 639 22.87 34.53 49.91
CA GLY A 639 22.48 34.03 51.25
C GLY A 639 21.75 32.68 51.23
N GLY A 640 22.17 31.62 51.93
CA GLY A 640 23.12 31.50 53.03
C GLY A 640 22.45 30.76 54.21
N THR A 641 23.19 29.84 54.81
CA THR A 641 22.92 29.04 56.04
C THR A 641 22.01 27.81 55.85
N GLY A 642 22.30 26.62 56.39
CA GLY A 642 23.33 26.14 57.32
C GLY A 642 22.80 24.90 58.08
N PHE A 643 23.70 24.16 58.73
CA PHE A 643 23.54 22.95 59.57
C PHE A 643 23.55 21.58 58.85
N SER A 644 24.17 20.50 59.33
CA SER A 644 25.33 20.25 60.22
C SER A 644 25.44 18.72 60.41
N GLY A 645 26.68 18.21 60.52
CA GLY A 645 27.02 16.92 61.16
C GLY A 645 26.80 15.69 60.27
N GLY A 646 27.71 14.73 60.17
CA GLY A 646 28.91 14.39 60.94
C GLY A 646 29.07 12.87 60.83
N GLY A 647 30.28 12.36 60.59
CA GLY A 647 30.49 10.91 60.50
C GLY A 647 31.82 10.52 59.86
N THR A 648 32.84 10.47 60.70
CA THR A 648 34.24 10.12 60.46
C THR A 648 34.51 8.63 60.28
N GLY A 649 35.61 8.30 59.59
CA GLY A 649 36.41 7.06 59.81
C GLY A 649 36.79 6.35 58.50
N LEU A 650 37.91 6.66 57.85
CA LEU A 650 39.33 6.28 58.12
C LEU A 650 39.73 4.87 57.63
N GLY A 651 40.75 4.86 56.76
CA GLY A 651 41.73 3.79 56.53
C GLY A 651 41.47 2.92 55.29
N GLY A 652 42.35 2.77 54.31
CA GLY A 652 43.74 3.19 54.14
C GLY A 652 44.52 2.12 53.36
N GLY A 653 45.24 2.55 52.30
CA GLY A 653 46.38 1.87 51.64
C GLY A 653 46.09 0.57 50.87
N GLY A 654 46.72 0.23 49.74
CA GLY A 654 47.82 0.85 49.01
C GLY A 654 48.53 -0.22 48.14
N LEU A 655 48.84 0.15 46.90
CA LEU A 655 50.01 -0.19 46.07
C LEU A 655 50.31 -1.66 45.66
N GLY A 656 50.55 -1.85 44.34
CA GLY A 656 51.87 -2.33 43.88
C GLY A 656 51.96 -3.55 42.94
N CYS A 657 52.11 -3.26 41.65
CA CYS A 657 53.09 -3.76 40.65
C CYS A 657 53.39 -5.26 40.34
N SER A 658 53.60 -5.47 39.03
CA SER A 658 54.66 -6.24 38.33
C SER A 658 54.43 -7.70 37.87
N SER A 659 54.26 -7.81 36.54
CA SER A 659 55.08 -8.53 35.54
C SER A 659 55.89 -9.78 35.91
N GLY A 660 55.69 -10.84 35.11
CA GLY A 660 56.75 -11.40 34.25
C GLY A 660 57.30 -12.79 34.57
N GLY A 661 57.15 -13.71 33.60
CA GLY A 661 58.19 -14.66 33.19
C GLY A 661 58.11 -16.10 33.69
N GLY A 662 58.07 -17.06 32.76
CA GLY A 662 58.32 -18.47 33.03
C GLY A 662 58.18 -19.36 31.80
N THR A 663 59.30 -19.64 31.12
CA THR A 663 59.47 -20.66 30.08
C THR A 663 59.79 -22.03 30.70
N GLY A 664 59.39 -23.13 30.05
CA GLY A 664 59.70 -24.50 30.48
C GLY A 664 59.47 -25.54 29.39
N PHE A 665 60.53 -26.29 29.09
CA PHE A 665 60.77 -27.25 27.99
C PHE A 665 60.00 -28.60 28.07
N GLY A 666 59.85 -29.27 26.92
CA GLY A 666 60.21 -30.71 26.82
C GLY A 666 59.33 -31.66 25.99
N GLY A 667 59.77 -32.00 24.77
CA GLY A 667 60.01 -33.41 24.38
C GLY A 667 58.98 -34.23 23.57
N GLY A 668 59.16 -34.25 22.23
CA GLY A 668 59.46 -35.45 21.42
C GLY A 668 58.39 -36.53 21.10
N GLY A 669 58.24 -36.86 19.80
CA GLY A 669 57.87 -38.24 19.37
C GLY A 669 56.98 -38.44 18.13
N LEU A 670 57.58 -38.32 16.93
CA LEU A 670 57.31 -38.91 15.60
C LEU A 670 56.10 -39.86 15.34
N GLY A 671 55.43 -39.67 14.18
CA GLY A 671 54.82 -40.77 13.41
C GLY A 671 53.74 -40.44 12.37
N GLY A 672 54.14 -40.19 11.11
CA GLY A 672 53.52 -40.77 9.89
C GLY A 672 52.14 -40.30 9.37
N GLY A 673 52.16 -39.38 8.40
CA GLY A 673 51.52 -39.42 7.06
C GLY A 673 50.06 -39.88 6.84
N GLY A 674 49.29 -39.05 6.12
CA GLY A 674 48.29 -39.52 5.15
C GLY A 674 46.91 -38.88 5.22
N LEU A 675 46.76 -37.72 4.56
CA LEU A 675 45.60 -37.18 3.81
C LEU A 675 44.27 -37.93 4.04
N GLY A 676 43.25 -37.34 4.67
CA GLY A 676 42.61 -36.07 4.30
C GLY A 676 41.21 -36.43 3.79
N GLY A 677 40.22 -36.34 4.69
CA GLY A 677 38.83 -36.73 4.44
C GLY A 677 38.11 -35.76 3.52
N ASN A 678 37.09 -36.28 2.84
CA ASN A 678 36.28 -35.52 1.90
C ASN A 678 35.29 -34.65 2.69
N ASP A 679 35.54 -33.35 2.67
CA ASP A 679 34.69 -32.29 3.20
C ASP A 679 33.62 -31.84 2.17
N PRO A 680 32.56 -31.13 2.62
CA PRO A 680 31.46 -30.59 1.79
C PRO A 680 31.82 -29.78 0.52
N PRO A 681 33.01 -29.16 0.35
CA PRO A 681 33.40 -28.49 -0.90
C PRO A 681 33.49 -29.42 -2.12
N GLU A 682 33.69 -30.73 -1.90
CA GLU A 682 33.84 -31.70 -2.99
C GLU A 682 32.51 -32.00 -3.71
N ILE A 683 31.38 -31.80 -3.04
CA ILE A 683 30.03 -31.92 -3.63
C ILE A 683 29.72 -30.71 -4.53
N VAL A 684 30.22 -29.52 -4.16
CA VAL A 684 30.09 -28.29 -4.97
C VAL A 684 31.02 -28.35 -6.18
N ALA A 685 32.23 -28.88 -6.02
CA ALA A 685 33.16 -29.11 -7.12
C ALA A 685 32.61 -30.14 -8.14
N LYS A 686 31.97 -31.24 -7.68
CA LYS A 686 31.28 -32.19 -8.56
C LYS A 686 30.06 -31.61 -9.27
N ALA A 687 29.36 -30.65 -8.67
CA ALA A 687 28.26 -29.94 -9.33
C ALA A 687 28.76 -29.01 -10.46
N LEU A 688 29.93 -28.39 -10.27
CA LEU A 688 30.63 -27.61 -11.30
C LEU A 688 31.22 -28.47 -12.41
N GLU A 689 31.67 -29.69 -12.10
CA GLU A 689 32.14 -30.68 -13.09
C GLU A 689 30.99 -31.16 -13.98
N CYS A 690 29.77 -31.28 -13.42
CA CYS A 690 28.55 -31.61 -14.17
C CYS A 690 28.12 -30.50 -15.15
N LEU A 691 28.45 -29.23 -14.87
CA LEU A 691 28.22 -28.10 -15.77
C LEU A 691 29.17 -28.08 -16.98
N ASN A 692 30.29 -28.80 -16.92
CA ASN A 692 31.26 -28.87 -18.01
C ASN A 692 30.90 -29.97 -19.05
N GLU A 693 30.04 -30.93 -18.68
CA GLU A 693 29.58 -31.99 -19.57
C GLU A 693 28.07 -31.92 -19.82
N LYS A 694 27.64 -30.97 -20.68
CA LYS A 694 26.69 -31.26 -21.78
C LYS A 694 26.39 -30.03 -22.65
N HIS A 695 27.16 -29.93 -23.73
CA HIS A 695 26.75 -29.59 -25.09
C HIS A 695 25.73 -28.47 -25.29
N ILE A 696 26.17 -27.22 -25.37
CA ILE A 696 25.46 -26.18 -26.15
C ILE A 696 26.49 -25.32 -26.94
N TYR A 697 26.51 -25.61 -28.24
CA TYR A 697 27.04 -24.91 -29.43
C TYR A 697 28.57 -24.77 -29.68
N ARG A 698 29.01 -25.59 -30.64
CA ARG A 698 30.13 -25.35 -31.58
C ARG A 698 29.85 -24.07 -32.39
N GLU A 699 30.81 -23.16 -32.43
CA GLU A 699 31.22 -22.26 -33.55
C GLU A 699 31.95 -20.96 -33.11
N CYS A 700 32.62 -20.94 -31.96
CA CYS A 700 33.57 -19.85 -31.65
C CYS A 700 35.03 -20.30 -31.88
N GLU A 701 35.74 -19.54 -32.73
CA GLU A 701 37.16 -19.70 -33.06
C GLU A 701 38.05 -19.75 -31.80
N ASP A 702 39.16 -20.49 -31.89
CA ASP A 702 40.06 -20.83 -30.77
C ASP A 702 40.66 -19.61 -30.02
N ALA A 703 40.56 -18.41 -30.58
CA ALA A 703 41.05 -17.16 -30.01
C ALA A 703 40.25 -16.64 -28.79
N TRP A 704 39.15 -17.29 -28.40
CA TRP A 704 38.31 -16.86 -27.27
C TRP A 704 38.25 -17.89 -26.14
N ARG A 705 39.18 -18.85 -26.16
CA ARG A 705 39.24 -19.91 -25.15
C ARG A 705 40.11 -19.50 -23.96
N LEU A 706 39.68 -19.98 -22.80
CA LEU A 706 40.51 -20.06 -21.61
C LEU A 706 41.66 -21.03 -21.86
N THR A 707 42.87 -20.62 -21.51
CA THR A 707 44.02 -21.52 -21.46
C THR A 707 43.89 -22.47 -20.27
N LEU A 708 44.67 -23.54 -20.27
CA LEU A 708 44.68 -24.56 -19.20
C LEU A 708 45.01 -24.01 -17.81
N ASN A 709 45.56 -22.79 -17.72
CA ASN A 709 45.86 -22.12 -16.48
C ASN A 709 44.77 -21.12 -16.03
N GLY A 710 43.68 -20.99 -16.79
CA GLY A 710 42.55 -20.13 -16.45
C GLY A 710 42.58 -18.72 -17.06
N ASP A 711 43.54 -18.40 -17.94
CA ASP A 711 43.63 -17.08 -18.58
C ASP A 711 42.93 -17.04 -19.94
N LEU A 712 42.21 -15.95 -20.25
CA LEU A 712 41.53 -15.76 -21.54
C LEU A 712 42.53 -15.35 -22.64
N ASN A 713 42.56 -16.08 -23.75
CA ASN A 713 43.57 -15.89 -24.80
C ASN A 713 43.28 -14.71 -25.75
N ILE A 714 43.32 -13.45 -25.26
CA ILE A 714 43.05 -12.25 -26.07
C ILE A 714 44.36 -11.69 -26.70
N PRO A 715 44.45 -11.49 -28.02
CA PRO A 715 45.63 -10.87 -28.64
C PRO A 715 45.85 -9.44 -28.16
N MET A 716 47.10 -9.12 -27.78
CA MET A 716 47.49 -7.84 -27.16
C MET A 716 47.10 -6.60 -27.99
N ALA A 717 47.10 -6.70 -29.32
CA ALA A 717 46.70 -5.62 -30.22
C ALA A 717 45.20 -5.25 -30.16
N ARG A 718 44.34 -6.12 -29.60
CA ARG A 718 42.90 -5.86 -29.37
C ARG A 718 42.62 -5.38 -27.95
N ALA A 719 43.46 -5.73 -26.98
CA ALA A 719 43.35 -5.24 -25.60
C ALA A 719 43.68 -3.74 -25.49
N GLU A 720 44.59 -3.24 -26.32
CA GLU A 720 44.94 -1.81 -26.38
C GLU A 720 43.86 -0.94 -27.05
N GLU A 721 42.98 -1.52 -27.88
CA GLU A 721 41.86 -0.80 -28.52
C GLU A 721 40.64 -0.64 -27.59
N PHE A 722 40.57 -1.42 -26.49
CA PHE A 722 39.42 -1.48 -25.57
C PHE A 722 39.61 -0.69 -24.26
N CYS A 723 40.82 -0.24 -23.94
CA CYS A 723 41.15 0.36 -22.65
C CYS A 723 40.97 1.90 -22.57
N GLU A 724 39.95 2.47 -23.23
CA GLU A 724 39.50 3.85 -22.99
C GLU A 724 37.98 3.96 -22.67
N GLY A 725 37.50 3.28 -21.61
CA GLY A 725 36.17 3.56 -21.00
C GLY A 725 35.64 2.44 -20.06
N PRO A 726 34.84 2.76 -19.00
CA PRO A 726 34.62 1.84 -17.89
C PRO A 726 33.48 0.82 -18.10
N CYS A 727 33.77 -0.42 -17.68
CA CYS A 727 32.91 -1.61 -17.65
C CYS A 727 31.51 -1.37 -17.03
N PHE A 728 30.48 -1.26 -17.88
CA PHE A 728 29.07 -1.30 -17.46
C PHE A 728 28.32 -2.54 -17.97
N SER A 729 28.94 -3.37 -18.84
CA SER A 729 28.26 -4.50 -19.48
C SER A 729 28.50 -5.86 -18.81
N GLU A 730 29.55 -6.02 -18.01
CA GLU A 730 29.91 -7.34 -17.45
C GLU A 730 29.20 -7.66 -16.13
N THR A 731 28.83 -6.64 -15.34
CA THR A 731 28.03 -6.80 -14.12
C THR A 731 26.58 -7.22 -14.43
N HIS A 732 26.07 -6.88 -15.61
CA HIS A 732 24.68 -7.17 -15.97
C HIS A 732 24.47 -8.62 -16.41
N LEU A 733 25.49 -9.26 -17.01
CA LEU A 733 25.41 -10.66 -17.41
C LEU A 733 25.46 -11.61 -16.21
N ALA A 734 26.31 -11.29 -15.21
CA ALA A 734 26.41 -12.09 -13.98
C ALA A 734 25.13 -12.04 -13.16
N LEU A 735 24.49 -10.86 -13.07
CA LEU A 735 23.23 -10.69 -12.34
C LEU A 735 22.05 -11.40 -13.00
N ASN A 736 21.96 -11.40 -14.33
CA ASN A 736 20.89 -12.13 -15.04
C ASN A 736 21.04 -13.66 -14.91
N CYS A 737 22.27 -14.17 -14.83
CA CYS A 737 22.52 -15.59 -14.61
C CYS A 737 22.08 -16.03 -13.20
N ILE A 738 22.27 -15.17 -12.20
CA ILE A 738 21.80 -15.41 -10.82
C ILE A 738 20.26 -15.37 -10.74
N ASP A 739 19.62 -14.47 -11.49
CA ASP A 739 18.16 -14.33 -11.51
C ASP A 739 17.45 -15.56 -12.10
N GLU A 740 18.02 -16.19 -13.14
CA GLU A 740 17.46 -17.43 -13.71
C GLU A 740 17.61 -18.65 -12.77
N ILE A 741 18.71 -18.72 -12.00
CA ILE A 741 18.95 -19.79 -11.02
C ILE A 741 17.92 -19.71 -9.88
N VAL A 742 17.61 -18.49 -9.42
CA VAL A 742 16.62 -18.23 -8.36
C VAL A 742 15.19 -18.54 -8.82
N HIS A 743 14.89 -18.34 -10.10
CA HIS A 743 13.55 -18.55 -10.65
C HIS A 743 13.14 -20.04 -10.71
N HIS A 744 14.10 -20.97 -10.69
CA HIS A 744 13.84 -22.41 -10.85
C HIS A 744 13.94 -23.26 -9.56
N PHE A 745 14.53 -22.76 -8.47
CA PHE A 745 14.64 -23.48 -7.20
C PHE A 745 13.61 -22.99 -6.16
N ARG A 746 12.42 -23.58 -6.17
CA ARG A 746 11.54 -23.60 -5.00
C ARG A 746 11.77 -24.87 -4.20
N PHE A 747 12.54 -24.80 -3.12
CA PHE A 747 12.23 -25.35 -1.78
C PHE A 747 13.47 -25.31 -0.86
N PHE A 748 13.24 -24.83 0.38
CA PHE A 748 14.08 -24.84 1.58
C PHE A 748 15.33 -23.91 1.67
N ASN A 749 15.26 -23.06 2.70
CA ASN A 749 16.28 -22.35 3.48
C ASN A 749 16.88 -21.00 3.01
N ARG A 750 16.40 -19.94 3.70
CA ARG A 750 17.15 -18.96 4.54
C ARG A 750 18.36 -18.20 3.95
N ALA A 751 18.39 -17.91 2.66
CA ALA A 751 19.18 -16.79 2.15
C ALA A 751 18.33 -15.91 1.24
N THR A 752 18.12 -14.64 1.62
CA THR A 752 17.39 -13.67 0.81
C THR A 752 18.34 -13.01 -0.20
N VAL A 753 17.78 -12.48 -1.29
CA VAL A 753 18.50 -11.69 -2.31
C VAL A 753 19.23 -10.49 -1.70
N TYR A 754 18.70 -9.97 -0.59
CA TYR A 754 19.30 -8.88 0.18
C TYR A 754 20.65 -9.28 0.81
N ASN A 755 20.74 -10.48 1.40
CA ASN A 755 21.96 -10.96 2.06
C ASN A 755 23.14 -11.04 1.09
N ILE A 756 22.91 -11.55 -0.13
CA ILE A 756 23.94 -11.64 -1.18
C ILE A 756 24.38 -10.24 -1.64
N ARG A 757 23.43 -9.30 -1.73
CA ARG A 757 23.68 -7.94 -2.19
C ARG A 757 24.44 -7.09 -1.16
N GLU A 758 24.17 -7.29 0.13
CA GLU A 758 24.88 -6.61 1.22
C GLU A 758 26.29 -7.18 1.42
N THR A 759 26.51 -8.49 1.28
CA THR A 759 27.87 -9.07 1.25
C THR A 759 28.73 -8.52 0.09
N LEU A 760 28.12 -8.25 -1.06
CA LEU A 760 28.81 -7.64 -2.19
C LEU A 760 29.08 -6.13 -2.00
N LYS A 761 28.19 -5.43 -1.29
CA LYS A 761 28.37 -4.01 -0.96
C LYS A 761 29.39 -3.80 0.17
N SER A 762 29.45 -4.67 1.17
CA SER A 762 30.40 -4.56 2.29
C SER A 762 31.85 -4.76 1.84
N GLY A 763 32.09 -5.48 0.73
CA GLY A 763 33.39 -5.58 0.07
C GLY A 763 33.76 -4.37 -0.82
N CYS A 764 32.87 -3.39 -0.98
CA CYS A 764 33.07 -2.24 -1.87
C CYS A 764 32.98 -0.91 -1.08
N SER A 765 33.93 -0.67 -0.18
CA SER A 765 34.08 0.61 0.53
C SER A 765 35.26 1.44 0.00
N TYR A 766 35.04 2.75 -0.08
CA TYR A 766 35.87 3.79 -0.68
C TYR A 766 37.17 4.08 0.12
N GLY A 767 38.31 4.03 -0.57
CA GLY A 767 39.61 4.58 -0.15
C GLY A 767 40.63 4.50 -1.30
N PRO A 768 41.67 5.37 -1.37
CA PRO A 768 42.61 5.42 -2.49
C PRO A 768 43.66 4.29 -2.48
N GLU A 769 43.65 3.40 -1.49
CA GLU A 769 44.52 2.21 -1.44
C GLU A 769 43.67 0.95 -1.41
N ARG A 770 43.98 0.00 -2.32
CA ARG A 770 43.35 -1.33 -2.35
C ARG A 770 43.80 -2.12 -1.12
N GLY A 771 42.92 -2.22 -0.11
CA GLY A 771 43.05 -3.21 0.96
C GLY A 771 42.67 -4.60 0.46
N ILE A 772 43.43 -5.62 0.86
CA ILE A 772 43.09 -7.04 0.67
C ILE A 772 42.07 -7.40 1.76
N PHE A 773 40.85 -7.83 1.40
CA PHE A 773 39.88 -8.35 2.37
C PHE A 773 40.07 -9.87 2.50
N ASN A 774 40.64 -10.32 3.62
CA ASN A 774 40.81 -11.72 3.95
C ASN A 774 39.70 -12.17 4.92
N VAL A 775 38.81 -13.05 4.46
CA VAL A 775 37.67 -13.55 5.24
C VAL A 775 38.11 -14.38 6.46
N LEU A 776 39.32 -14.94 6.46
CA LEU A 776 39.82 -15.75 7.59
C LEU A 776 40.20 -14.89 8.80
N GLU A 777 40.69 -13.66 8.59
CA GLU A 777 41.16 -12.77 9.67
C GLU A 777 40.00 -12.23 10.52
N HIS A 778 38.78 -12.15 9.97
CA HIS A 778 37.59 -11.73 10.70
C HIS A 778 36.93 -12.88 11.49
N ILE A 779 37.30 -14.13 11.20
CA ILE A 779 36.83 -15.31 11.94
C ILE A 779 37.79 -15.64 13.09
N GLU A 780 39.08 -15.34 12.96
CA GLU A 780 40.09 -15.58 14.02
C GLU A 780 39.96 -14.61 15.21
N ASP A 781 39.45 -13.38 15.03
CA ASP A 781 39.22 -12.41 16.12
C ASP A 781 38.02 -12.79 17.04
N GLU A 782 37.09 -13.63 16.57
CA GLU A 782 35.99 -14.15 17.41
C GLU A 782 36.35 -15.46 18.13
N GLU A 783 37.34 -16.22 17.63
CA GLU A 783 37.78 -17.47 18.27
C GLU A 783 38.81 -17.26 19.41
N GLU A 784 39.50 -16.12 19.48
CA GLU A 784 40.48 -15.85 20.57
C GLU A 784 39.87 -15.55 21.94
N ASN A 785 38.56 -15.26 22.05
CA ASN A 785 37.89 -14.94 23.32
C ASN A 785 36.95 -16.03 23.88
N GLY A 786 36.95 -17.23 23.30
CA GLY A 786 35.95 -18.27 23.58
C GLY A 786 36.42 -19.51 24.34
N ASN A 787 37.42 -19.45 25.22
CA ASN A 787 37.92 -20.65 25.91
C ASN A 787 37.23 -20.89 27.26
N GLU A 788 36.23 -21.79 27.31
CA GLU A 788 36.25 -22.99 28.16
C GLU A 788 34.91 -23.79 28.18
N ARG A 789 35.04 -25.07 27.77
CA ARG A 789 34.35 -26.29 28.26
C ARG A 789 32.97 -26.69 27.71
N MET A 790 33.05 -27.48 26.63
CA MET A 790 32.19 -28.65 26.42
C MET A 790 32.58 -29.80 27.38
N LYS A 791 31.59 -30.39 28.07
CA LYS A 791 31.61 -31.81 28.45
C LYS A 791 30.29 -32.46 28.05
N SER A 792 30.43 -33.52 27.27
CA SER A 792 29.38 -34.38 26.71
C SER A 792 28.38 -34.91 27.73
N ARG A 793 27.12 -35.11 27.30
CA ARG A 793 26.34 -36.35 27.52
C ARG A 793 24.96 -36.25 26.86
N SER A 794 24.73 -37.01 25.78
CA SER A 794 23.54 -37.86 25.57
C SER A 794 23.47 -38.42 24.14
N GLY A 795 23.50 -39.74 24.02
CA GLY A 795 22.77 -40.48 22.99
C GLY A 795 21.70 -41.35 23.67
N PRO A 796 20.86 -42.13 22.95
CA PRO A 796 20.67 -42.24 21.51
C PRO A 796 19.20 -42.04 21.07
N LEU A 797 18.94 -41.16 20.11
CA LEU A 797 17.62 -41.02 19.44
C LEU A 797 17.72 -41.13 17.90
N LEU A 798 18.92 -41.39 17.38
CA LEU A 798 19.19 -41.51 15.94
C LEU A 798 18.99 -42.94 15.40
N GLY A 799 19.08 -43.96 16.25
CA GLY A 799 18.92 -45.36 15.85
C GLY A 799 17.49 -45.69 15.39
N THR A 800 16.49 -45.05 15.99
CA THR A 800 15.08 -45.29 15.65
C THR A 800 14.67 -44.64 14.32
N VAL A 801 15.33 -43.53 13.95
CA VAL A 801 15.06 -42.80 12.70
C VAL A 801 15.65 -43.55 11.49
N LEU A 802 16.83 -44.13 11.64
CA LEU A 802 17.47 -44.89 10.57
C LEU A 802 16.81 -46.26 10.33
N PHE A 803 16.18 -46.87 11.34
CA PHE A 803 15.44 -48.13 11.18
C PHE A 803 14.11 -47.97 10.41
N ILE A 804 13.47 -46.79 10.51
CA ILE A 804 12.24 -46.47 9.76
C ILE A 804 12.55 -46.15 8.29
N ILE A 805 13.70 -45.53 8.01
CA ILE A 805 14.14 -45.23 6.64
C ILE A 805 14.57 -46.50 5.89
N ALA A 806 15.13 -47.50 6.60
CA ALA A 806 15.47 -48.81 6.01
C ALA A 806 14.27 -49.74 5.76
N LEU A 807 13.08 -49.42 6.28
CA LEU A 807 11.83 -50.16 6.02
C LEU A 807 10.98 -49.54 4.88
N LEU A 808 11.38 -48.36 4.39
CA LEU A 808 10.73 -47.61 3.31
C LEU A 808 11.56 -47.56 2.00
N LEU A 809 12.83 -47.95 2.06
CA LEU A 809 13.67 -48.32 0.91
C LEU A 809 13.57 -49.83 0.67
#